data_AF-A0A1I5BWW0-F1
#
_entry.id   AF-A0A1I5BWW0-F1
#
_cell.length_a   1.000
_cell.length_b   1.000
_cell.length_c   1.000
_cell.angle_alpha   90.00
_cell.angle_beta   90.00
_cell.angle_gamma   90.00
#
_symmetry.space_group_name_H-M   'P 1'
#
loop_
_entity.id
_entity.type
_entity.pdbx_description
1 polymer ?
#
loop_
_entity_poly.entity_id
_entity_poly.type
_entity_poly.pdbx_seq_one_letter_code
_entity_poly.pdbx_strand_id
1 'polypeptide(L)'
;MNSPAERNVASSRISRKQLMWFALGYLFFAVYGSLVPLEYRPRPLTEAWAIFGDIAGMSLSFVSRADWLVNILLFIPLAFLLAGACWPAHGVVAAMLVALGVFALCLGFSVAIEFMQVFFPQRTPSINDIVAQSIGTGLGIAAWITFGSRLSAWFSGWRSARSPLDIWKRLLYSYLFVLFGYSLLPLDLTISPVELLHKWREGRLILLPFSFAFAEPIEAIYDLAVDVLLWMPAAFLWCLAFPGRRLRSWLAVVGAAAVLEFLQLFVYSRVSDVTDIFTAAAGAGAGIWLAGRMGRTDVTKAARPLFHPPLGWLLLTLAWILVLAAIFLYPFNFQTDREFLLARLQGARKIPFEVYYFGTEYRAVTEVMHKAGFFFPLGALLALAVTQTRNYIWRRYAVAAAMAMIGMVALGVEAGQLFIPGKNVDVTDWMLEVLGGVAGFAIMRYLHPRLSAPAGRTAALRQRPSELNTMDAMKGTNPAGAQMRGRQAGTIIAIGIGLLTVMAWLATRSDMVPYNVRELVDEKHPFLSLILLAGAIYWIMGFPVLIVQWLARGELYLLSLPVLALIHGLIAWILLRFAVPIESIHDIVGYPVLDWPWEWEMFGRFLALFSLWTVGATAGGIIASWHIFPGNKSALLAWIVGALLLIPISYYVVVVAAATDNLVELMAGNGSLGAFLLVGLSLTGVALGGMKAVLALIPGAARRMAAAAWVLGAGILTYGALYYGTEQIIVKYNQVFSALQFLLSSNRATLAGQGELLFRYAALYCFLVAAIIMVQYPLWRLMPIPRQRGTQGHSGEHMHSSIARF
;
A
#
# COMPACT_ATOMS: atom_id res chain seq x y z
N MET A 1 6.61 -23.42 -29.26
CA MET A 1 5.85 -24.45 -28.52
C MET A 1 6.07 -24.22 -27.03
N ASN A 2 5.05 -23.76 -26.31
CA ASN A 2 5.19 -23.38 -24.90
C ASN A 2 5.49 -24.60 -24.01
N SER A 3 6.34 -24.39 -23.01
CA SER A 3 6.81 -25.43 -22.10
C SER A 3 5.67 -26.01 -21.26
N PRO A 4 5.79 -27.27 -20.77
CA PRO A 4 4.76 -27.88 -19.92
C PRO A 4 4.44 -27.08 -18.65
N ALA A 5 5.40 -26.28 -18.15
CA ALA A 5 5.22 -25.41 -17.00
C ALA A 5 4.27 -24.24 -17.29
N GLU A 6 4.35 -23.64 -18.49
CA GLU A 6 3.44 -22.55 -18.90
C GLU A 6 2.00 -23.04 -19.12
N ARG A 7 1.83 -24.28 -19.59
CA ARG A 7 0.49 -24.89 -19.75
C ARG A 7 -0.20 -25.16 -18.41
N ASN A 8 0.55 -25.53 -17.38
CA ASN A 8 0.00 -25.78 -16.05
C ASN A 8 -0.43 -24.48 -15.33
N VAL A 9 0.29 -23.37 -15.52
CA VAL A 9 -0.09 -22.05 -14.97
C VAL A 9 -1.29 -21.44 -15.73
N ALA A 10 -1.45 -21.74 -17.03
CA ALA A 10 -2.60 -21.29 -17.82
C ALA A 10 -3.93 -21.96 -17.41
N SER A 11 -3.88 -23.18 -16.86
CA SER A 11 -5.06 -23.95 -16.43
C SER A 11 -5.73 -23.43 -15.14
N SER A 12 -5.10 -22.47 -14.45
CA SER A 12 -5.52 -21.96 -13.14
C SER A 12 -5.79 -20.46 -13.14
N ARG A 13 -6.37 -19.90 -14.21
CA ARG A 13 -6.84 -18.50 -14.23
C ARG A 13 -8.36 -18.45 -14.26
N ILE A 14 -8.97 -17.40 -13.69
CA ILE A 14 -10.40 -17.13 -13.87
C ILE A 14 -10.65 -17.06 -15.38
N SER A 15 -11.65 -17.81 -15.85
CA SER A 15 -11.96 -17.80 -17.28
C SER A 15 -12.49 -16.42 -17.69
N ARG A 16 -12.16 -15.96 -18.91
CA ARG A 16 -12.72 -14.71 -19.46
C ARG A 16 -14.25 -14.68 -19.40
N LYS A 17 -14.91 -15.84 -19.60
CA LYS A 17 -16.37 -16.00 -19.45
C LYS A 17 -16.85 -15.68 -18.03
N GLN A 18 -16.13 -16.12 -17.00
CA GLN A 18 -16.48 -15.80 -15.60
C GLN A 18 -16.32 -14.31 -15.30
N LEU A 19 -15.25 -13.68 -15.78
CA LEU A 19 -15.06 -12.23 -15.64
C LEU A 19 -16.18 -11.46 -16.34
N MET A 20 -16.60 -11.90 -17.53
CA MET A 20 -17.73 -11.31 -18.24
C MET A 20 -19.05 -11.45 -17.46
N TRP A 21 -19.34 -12.63 -16.88
CA TRP A 21 -20.53 -12.79 -16.04
C TRP A 21 -20.51 -11.90 -14.80
N PHE A 22 -19.35 -11.73 -14.17
CA PHE A 22 -19.20 -10.78 -13.07
C PHE A 22 -19.36 -9.34 -13.54
N ALA A 23 -18.83 -8.97 -14.71
CA ALA A 23 -19.01 -7.65 -15.29
C ALA A 23 -20.50 -7.35 -15.57
N LEU A 24 -21.24 -8.30 -16.13
CA LEU A 24 -22.67 -8.16 -16.40
C LEU A 24 -23.49 -8.07 -15.10
N GLY A 25 -23.20 -8.93 -14.11
CA GLY A 25 -23.86 -8.86 -12.81
C GLY A 25 -23.57 -7.54 -12.08
N TYR A 26 -22.36 -7.02 -12.20
CA TYR A 26 -21.97 -5.74 -11.63
C TYR A 26 -22.57 -4.55 -12.39
N LEU A 27 -22.66 -4.63 -13.73
CA LEU A 27 -23.37 -3.63 -14.53
C LEU A 27 -24.85 -3.56 -14.14
N PHE A 28 -25.50 -4.71 -13.95
CA PHE A 28 -26.87 -4.75 -13.45
C PHE A 28 -26.99 -4.08 -12.08
N PHE A 29 -26.06 -4.35 -11.16
CA PHE A 29 -26.01 -3.68 -9.86
C PHE A 29 -25.84 -2.15 -9.99
N ALA A 30 -24.93 -1.69 -10.84
CA ALA A 30 -24.70 -0.26 -11.06
C ALA A 30 -25.94 0.42 -11.65
N VAL A 31 -26.54 -0.16 -12.70
CA VAL A 31 -27.79 0.35 -13.29
C VAL A 31 -28.92 0.38 -12.27
N TYR A 32 -29.10 -0.71 -11.51
CA TYR A 32 -30.13 -0.78 -10.47
C TYR A 32 -29.94 0.30 -9.40
N GLY A 33 -28.73 0.43 -8.86
CA GLY A 33 -28.39 1.40 -7.82
C GLY A 33 -28.57 2.86 -8.26
N SER A 34 -28.35 3.16 -9.55
CA SER A 34 -28.58 4.48 -10.14
C SER A 34 -30.06 4.80 -10.41
N LEU A 35 -30.95 3.81 -10.43
CA LEU A 35 -32.37 3.98 -10.77
C LEU A 35 -33.34 3.84 -9.58
N VAL A 36 -32.94 3.16 -8.49
CA VAL A 36 -33.72 3.11 -7.23
C VAL A 36 -34.14 4.52 -6.81
N PRO A 37 -35.39 4.81 -6.39
CA PRO A 37 -36.45 3.89 -5.99
C PRO A 37 -37.33 3.36 -7.12
N LEU A 38 -36.93 3.47 -8.40
CA LEU A 38 -37.63 2.90 -9.56
C LEU A 38 -39.05 3.45 -9.80
N GLU A 39 -39.31 4.69 -9.39
CA GLU A 39 -40.55 5.40 -9.74
C GLU A 39 -40.52 5.89 -11.21
N TYR A 40 -40.77 4.96 -12.14
CA TYR A 40 -40.81 5.29 -13.56
C TYR A 40 -42.01 6.18 -13.89
N ARG A 41 -41.75 7.33 -14.51
CA ARG A 41 -42.76 8.20 -15.12
C ARG A 41 -42.48 8.34 -16.62
N PRO A 42 -43.39 7.88 -17.50
CA PRO A 42 -43.19 8.00 -18.93
C PRO A 42 -43.13 9.47 -19.34
N ARG A 43 -42.17 9.82 -20.20
CA ARG A 43 -42.04 11.14 -20.83
C ARG A 43 -41.84 10.97 -22.34
N PRO A 44 -42.30 11.93 -23.16
CA PRO A 44 -41.96 11.97 -24.58
C PRO A 44 -40.44 12.06 -24.77
N LEU A 45 -39.90 11.30 -25.74
CA LEU A 45 -38.45 11.28 -25.99
C LEU A 45 -37.87 12.65 -26.34
N THR A 46 -38.65 13.50 -27.02
CA THR A 46 -38.24 14.87 -27.38
C THR A 46 -38.00 15.72 -26.14
N GLU A 47 -38.86 15.62 -25.13
CA GLU A 47 -38.72 16.33 -23.85
C GLU A 47 -37.52 15.76 -23.06
N ALA A 48 -37.36 14.44 -23.04
CA ALA A 48 -36.25 13.80 -22.34
C ALA A 48 -34.89 14.21 -22.92
N TRP A 49 -34.78 14.30 -24.26
CA TRP A 49 -33.57 14.78 -24.93
C TRP A 49 -33.28 16.25 -24.66
N ALA A 50 -34.31 17.10 -24.58
CA ALA A 50 -34.15 18.52 -24.25
C ALA A 50 -33.60 18.67 -22.82
N ILE A 51 -34.22 18.01 -21.84
CA ILE A 51 -33.78 18.01 -20.43
C ILE A 51 -32.34 17.49 -20.32
N PHE A 52 -32.00 16.42 -21.04
CA PHE A 52 -30.65 15.86 -21.01
C PHE A 52 -29.62 16.78 -21.68
N GLY A 53 -30.01 17.48 -22.73
CA GLY A 53 -29.16 18.48 -23.40
C GLY A 53 -28.77 19.65 -22.50
N ASP A 54 -29.69 20.09 -21.64
CA ASP A 54 -29.47 21.22 -20.72
C ASP A 54 -28.42 20.92 -19.63
N ILE A 55 -28.20 19.64 -19.28
CA ILE A 55 -27.19 19.23 -18.29
C ILE A 55 -25.77 19.56 -18.78
N ALA A 56 -25.53 19.51 -20.09
CA ALA A 56 -24.23 19.83 -20.67
C ALA A 56 -23.85 21.32 -20.50
N GLY A 57 -24.83 22.20 -20.26
CA GLY A 57 -24.64 23.62 -19.98
C GLY A 57 -24.46 23.95 -18.49
N MET A 58 -24.66 22.99 -17.59
CA MET A 58 -24.49 23.20 -16.14
C MET A 58 -23.00 23.24 -15.78
N SER A 59 -22.61 24.14 -14.86
CA SER A 59 -21.22 24.24 -14.40
C SER A 59 -20.82 23.01 -13.59
N LEU A 60 -19.60 22.51 -13.83
CA LEU A 60 -18.97 21.46 -13.01
C LEU A 60 -18.87 21.96 -11.57
N SER A 61 -19.67 21.38 -10.69
CA SER A 61 -19.73 21.73 -9.28
C SER A 61 -19.05 20.65 -8.43
N PHE A 62 -18.08 21.06 -7.61
CA PHE A 62 -17.33 20.16 -6.71
C PHE A 62 -17.91 20.18 -5.28
N VAL A 63 -19.20 20.47 -5.15
CA VAL A 63 -19.83 20.80 -3.85
C VAL A 63 -19.89 19.58 -2.91
N SER A 64 -20.06 18.36 -3.43
CA SER A 64 -20.04 17.12 -2.66
C SER A 64 -18.92 16.18 -3.13
N ARG A 65 -17.81 16.16 -2.39
CA ARG A 65 -16.65 15.28 -2.68
C ARG A 65 -17.00 13.79 -2.54
N ALA A 66 -17.94 13.46 -1.64
CA ALA A 66 -18.40 12.10 -1.41
C ALA A 66 -19.13 11.54 -2.64
N ASP A 67 -20.01 12.33 -3.26
CA ASP A 67 -20.77 11.92 -4.45
C ASP A 67 -19.83 11.63 -5.64
N TRP A 68 -18.81 12.46 -5.82
CA TRP A 68 -17.74 12.22 -6.80
C TRP A 68 -17.03 10.89 -6.55
N LEU A 69 -16.64 10.63 -5.30
CA LEU A 69 -15.92 9.42 -4.94
C LEU A 69 -16.78 8.17 -5.15
N VAL A 70 -18.06 8.19 -4.75
CA VAL A 70 -19.00 7.08 -4.96
C VAL A 70 -19.14 6.77 -6.45
N ASN A 71 -19.32 7.79 -7.30
CA ASN A 71 -19.44 7.62 -8.74
C ASN A 71 -18.15 7.13 -9.41
N ILE A 72 -16.97 7.59 -8.96
CA ILE A 72 -15.67 7.05 -9.38
C ILE A 72 -15.57 5.57 -9.00
N LEU A 73 -15.84 5.24 -7.72
CA LEU A 73 -15.74 3.89 -7.19
C LEU A 73 -16.72 2.92 -7.85
N LEU A 74 -17.88 3.41 -8.30
CA LEU A 74 -18.87 2.60 -9.00
C LEU A 74 -18.34 2.06 -10.34
N PHE A 75 -17.53 2.82 -11.09
CA PHE A 75 -17.08 2.36 -12.42
C PHE A 75 -15.72 1.66 -12.43
N ILE A 76 -14.93 1.76 -11.35
CA ILE A 76 -13.65 1.05 -11.22
C ILE A 76 -13.82 -0.48 -11.38
N PRO A 77 -14.72 -1.16 -10.63
CA PRO A 77 -14.87 -2.61 -10.75
C PRO A 77 -15.41 -3.04 -12.10
N LEU A 78 -16.36 -2.29 -12.67
CA LEU A 78 -16.94 -2.58 -13.98
C LEU A 78 -15.86 -2.57 -15.07
N ALA A 79 -15.09 -1.48 -15.16
CA ALA A 79 -14.03 -1.33 -16.14
C ALA A 79 -12.90 -2.35 -15.93
N PHE A 80 -12.55 -2.65 -14.67
CA PHE A 80 -11.57 -3.69 -14.33
C PHE A 80 -12.00 -5.07 -14.83
N LEU A 81 -13.26 -5.46 -14.61
CA LEU A 81 -13.79 -6.77 -15.03
C LEU A 81 -13.91 -6.88 -16.55
N LEU A 82 -14.38 -5.83 -17.23
CA LEU A 82 -14.47 -5.78 -18.69
C LEU A 82 -13.08 -5.81 -19.35
N ALA A 83 -12.14 -5.00 -18.84
CA ALA A 83 -10.75 -5.04 -19.26
C ALA A 83 -10.20 -6.45 -19.10
N GLY A 84 -10.47 -7.13 -17.98
CA GLY A 84 -9.99 -8.48 -17.77
C GLY A 84 -10.63 -9.58 -18.60
N ALA A 85 -11.90 -9.44 -18.94
CA ALA A 85 -12.58 -10.35 -19.85
C ALA A 85 -12.01 -10.25 -21.28
N CYS A 86 -11.60 -9.06 -21.71
CA CYS A 86 -11.20 -8.77 -23.08
C CYS A 86 -9.67 -8.66 -23.28
N TRP A 87 -8.86 -8.58 -22.21
CA TRP A 87 -7.43 -8.26 -22.31
C TRP A 87 -6.66 -9.24 -23.20
N PRO A 88 -5.88 -8.76 -24.19
CA PRO A 88 -5.12 -9.63 -25.07
C PRO A 88 -3.96 -10.30 -24.33
N ALA A 89 -3.55 -11.48 -24.82
CA ALA A 89 -2.40 -12.18 -24.24
C ALA A 89 -1.05 -11.53 -24.63
N HIS A 90 -0.98 -10.93 -25.82
CA HIS A 90 0.22 -10.29 -26.37
C HIS A 90 -0.17 -9.08 -27.23
N GLY A 91 0.74 -8.11 -27.35
CA GLY A 91 0.62 -6.96 -28.25
C GLY A 91 0.12 -5.67 -27.59
N VAL A 92 0.94 -4.62 -27.62
CA VAL A 92 0.62 -3.31 -27.03
C VAL A 92 -0.54 -2.63 -27.76
N VAL A 93 -0.58 -2.71 -29.09
CA VAL A 93 -1.67 -2.13 -29.91
C VAL A 93 -3.01 -2.77 -29.58
N ALA A 94 -3.06 -4.11 -29.48
CA ALA A 94 -4.28 -4.81 -29.08
C ALA A 94 -4.73 -4.41 -27.67
N ALA A 95 -3.79 -4.21 -26.74
CA ALA A 95 -4.10 -3.77 -25.38
C ALA A 95 -4.65 -2.34 -25.37
N MET A 96 -4.09 -1.44 -26.18
CA MET A 96 -4.59 -0.07 -26.37
C MET A 96 -6.01 -0.07 -26.97
N LEU A 97 -6.27 -0.90 -27.99
CA LEU A 97 -7.61 -1.02 -28.59
C LEU A 97 -8.65 -1.56 -27.60
N VAL A 98 -8.28 -2.54 -26.78
CA VAL A 98 -9.17 -3.05 -25.72
C VAL A 98 -9.40 -2.00 -24.65
N ALA A 99 -8.37 -1.27 -24.22
CA ALA A 99 -8.52 -0.18 -23.26
C ALA A 99 -9.46 0.91 -23.79
N LEU A 100 -9.27 1.34 -25.05
CA LEU A 100 -10.14 2.33 -25.70
C LEU A 100 -11.57 1.82 -25.86
N GLY A 101 -11.75 0.56 -26.27
CA GLY A 101 -13.06 -0.06 -26.42
C GLY A 101 -13.81 -0.21 -25.09
N VAL A 102 -13.13 -0.62 -24.03
CA VAL A 102 -13.71 -0.68 -22.67
C VAL A 102 -14.06 0.72 -22.18
N PHE A 103 -13.19 1.70 -22.40
CA PHE A 103 -13.46 3.09 -22.02
C PHE A 103 -14.69 3.64 -22.73
N ALA A 104 -14.78 3.47 -24.05
CA ALA A 104 -15.92 3.90 -24.84
C ALA A 104 -17.23 3.19 -24.42
N LEU A 105 -17.17 1.90 -24.12
CA LEU A 105 -18.32 1.13 -23.66
C LEU A 105 -18.81 1.60 -22.30
N CYS A 106 -17.92 1.79 -21.33
CA CYS A 106 -18.27 2.31 -20.01
C CYS A 106 -18.81 3.75 -20.09
N LEU A 107 -18.20 4.61 -20.91
CA LEU A 107 -18.73 5.96 -21.17
C LEU A 107 -20.15 5.89 -21.75
N GLY A 108 -20.39 4.98 -22.70
CA GLY A 108 -21.73 4.73 -23.24
C GLY A 108 -22.74 4.29 -22.18
N PHE A 109 -22.35 3.39 -21.27
CA PHE A 109 -23.20 3.00 -20.14
C PHE A 109 -23.46 4.16 -19.19
N SER A 110 -22.46 4.96 -18.88
CA SER A 110 -22.59 6.14 -18.02
C SER A 110 -23.62 7.13 -18.59
N VAL A 111 -23.46 7.53 -19.86
CA VAL A 111 -24.41 8.40 -20.57
C VAL A 111 -25.82 7.79 -20.61
N ALA A 112 -25.93 6.48 -20.89
CA ALA A 112 -27.21 5.80 -20.94
C ALA A 112 -27.91 5.76 -19.58
N ILE A 113 -27.17 5.54 -18.49
CA ILE A 113 -27.70 5.55 -17.12
C ILE A 113 -28.24 6.94 -16.77
N GLU A 114 -27.45 7.99 -17.02
CA GLU A 114 -27.87 9.38 -16.77
C GLU A 114 -29.09 9.77 -17.62
N PHE A 115 -29.14 9.34 -18.88
CA PHE A 115 -30.32 9.56 -19.72
C PHE A 115 -31.55 8.81 -19.20
N MET A 116 -31.38 7.57 -18.72
CA MET A 116 -32.48 6.80 -18.12
C MET A 116 -33.04 7.50 -16.87
N GLN A 117 -32.20 8.17 -16.07
CA GLN A 117 -32.64 8.89 -14.86
C GLN A 117 -33.67 10.01 -15.17
N VAL A 118 -33.72 10.56 -16.39
CA VAL A 118 -34.73 11.56 -16.79
C VAL A 118 -36.17 11.04 -16.61
N PHE A 119 -36.36 9.72 -16.71
CA PHE A 119 -37.66 9.07 -16.53
C PHE A 119 -37.99 8.76 -15.06
N PHE A 120 -37.10 9.08 -14.12
CA PHE A 120 -37.25 8.81 -12.68
C PHE A 120 -37.21 10.15 -11.92
N PRO A 121 -38.34 10.71 -11.48
CA PRO A 121 -38.43 12.08 -10.93
C PRO A 121 -37.57 12.35 -9.69
N GLN A 122 -37.21 11.31 -8.95
CA GLN A 122 -36.37 11.40 -7.77
C GLN A 122 -34.86 11.34 -8.08
N ARG A 123 -34.51 11.23 -9.37
CA ARG A 123 -33.13 11.23 -9.85
C ARG A 123 -32.88 12.49 -10.68
N THR A 124 -31.69 13.04 -10.50
CA THR A 124 -31.23 14.25 -11.20
C THR A 124 -30.02 13.88 -12.04
N PRO A 125 -30.18 13.81 -13.37
CA PRO A 125 -29.08 13.58 -14.28
C PRO A 125 -27.96 14.62 -14.09
N SER A 126 -26.71 14.18 -14.14
CA SER A 126 -25.55 15.01 -13.76
C SER A 126 -24.34 14.78 -14.68
N ILE A 127 -23.76 15.87 -15.19
CA ILE A 127 -22.50 15.79 -15.94
C ILE A 127 -21.31 15.42 -15.02
N ASN A 128 -21.38 15.79 -13.74
CA ASN A 128 -20.36 15.43 -12.75
C ASN A 128 -20.25 13.90 -12.64
N ASP A 129 -21.38 13.19 -12.71
CA ASP A 129 -21.47 11.74 -12.57
C ASP A 129 -20.84 11.07 -13.78
N ILE A 130 -21.10 11.57 -15.00
CA ILE A 130 -20.47 11.08 -16.24
C ILE A 130 -18.95 11.24 -16.16
N VAL A 131 -18.46 12.39 -15.71
CA VAL A 131 -17.04 12.68 -15.56
C VAL A 131 -16.41 11.78 -14.48
N ALA A 132 -17.04 11.67 -13.32
CA ALA A 132 -16.59 10.82 -12.21
C ALA A 132 -16.51 9.34 -12.62
N GLN A 133 -17.55 8.82 -13.27
CA GLN A 133 -17.59 7.44 -13.78
C GLN A 133 -16.55 7.20 -14.89
N SER A 134 -16.26 8.21 -15.72
CA SER A 134 -15.18 8.16 -16.72
C SER A 134 -13.79 8.10 -16.09
N ILE A 135 -13.54 8.87 -15.02
CA ILE A 135 -12.31 8.78 -14.22
C ILE A 135 -12.20 7.39 -13.60
N GLY A 136 -13.28 6.90 -12.98
CA GLY A 136 -13.37 5.54 -12.43
C GLY A 136 -13.07 4.47 -13.46
N THR A 137 -13.54 4.64 -14.69
CA THR A 137 -13.26 3.74 -15.82
C THR A 137 -11.76 3.70 -16.14
N GLY A 138 -11.11 4.87 -16.25
CA GLY A 138 -9.67 4.96 -16.47
C GLY A 138 -8.87 4.28 -15.35
N LEU A 139 -9.25 4.53 -14.10
CA LEU A 139 -8.64 3.90 -12.92
C LEU A 139 -8.85 2.38 -12.90
N GLY A 140 -10.02 1.88 -13.28
CA GLY A 140 -10.32 0.45 -13.38
C GLY A 140 -9.47 -0.25 -14.45
N ILE A 141 -9.28 0.36 -15.61
CA ILE A 141 -8.38 -0.14 -16.66
C ILE A 141 -6.93 -0.16 -16.16
N ALA A 142 -6.46 0.93 -15.54
CA ALA A 142 -5.12 1.01 -14.96
C ALA A 142 -4.91 -0.05 -13.86
N ALA A 143 -5.92 -0.29 -13.02
CA ALA A 143 -5.93 -1.33 -12.00
C ALA A 143 -5.82 -2.74 -12.62
N TRP A 144 -6.49 -2.99 -13.76
CA TRP A 144 -6.36 -4.27 -14.47
C TRP A 144 -4.94 -4.48 -15.01
N ILE A 145 -4.35 -3.45 -15.62
CA ILE A 145 -2.98 -3.50 -16.15
C ILE A 145 -1.97 -3.82 -15.04
N THR A 146 -2.12 -3.17 -13.89
CA THR A 146 -1.16 -3.24 -12.77
C THR A 146 -1.37 -4.47 -11.89
N PHE A 147 -2.61 -4.86 -11.62
CA PHE A 147 -2.94 -5.90 -10.64
C PHE A 147 -3.75 -7.08 -11.21
N GLY A 148 -4.31 -6.99 -12.42
CA GLY A 148 -5.25 -7.97 -12.97
C GLY A 148 -4.71 -9.40 -13.02
N SER A 149 -3.45 -9.57 -13.41
CA SER A 149 -2.79 -10.90 -13.44
C SER A 149 -2.62 -11.50 -12.04
N ARG A 150 -2.22 -10.68 -11.05
CA ARG A 150 -2.01 -11.07 -9.65
C ARG A 150 -3.33 -11.40 -8.98
N LEU A 151 -4.34 -10.55 -9.15
CA LEU A 151 -5.65 -10.75 -8.57
C LEU A 151 -6.32 -12.00 -9.15
N SER A 152 -6.21 -12.21 -10.47
CA SER A 152 -6.69 -13.42 -11.13
C SER A 152 -6.00 -14.68 -10.61
N ALA A 153 -4.67 -14.62 -10.40
CA ALA A 153 -3.91 -15.72 -9.80
C ALA A 153 -4.29 -15.93 -8.32
N TRP A 154 -4.55 -14.87 -7.57
CA TRP A 154 -5.00 -14.94 -6.19
C TRP A 154 -6.36 -15.62 -6.09
N PHE A 155 -7.37 -15.17 -6.84
CA PHE A 155 -8.71 -15.80 -6.83
C PHE A 155 -8.67 -17.26 -7.27
N SER A 156 -7.97 -17.56 -8.35
CA SER A 156 -7.85 -18.95 -8.83
C SER A 156 -7.07 -19.82 -7.84
N GLY A 157 -6.13 -19.20 -7.13
CA GLY A 157 -5.37 -19.79 -6.06
C GLY A 157 -6.22 -20.25 -4.87
N TRP A 158 -7.41 -19.68 -4.65
CA TRP A 158 -8.35 -20.23 -3.67
C TRP A 158 -8.78 -21.63 -4.07
N ARG A 159 -9.13 -21.86 -5.34
CA ARG A 159 -9.58 -23.17 -5.86
C ARG A 159 -8.46 -24.21 -5.88
N SER A 160 -7.23 -23.77 -6.15
CA SER A 160 -6.05 -24.65 -6.19
C SER A 160 -5.34 -24.84 -4.85
N ALA A 161 -5.70 -24.08 -3.81
CA ALA A 161 -5.11 -24.22 -2.47
C ALA A 161 -5.43 -25.61 -1.90
N ARG A 162 -4.39 -26.45 -1.85
CA ARG A 162 -4.45 -27.79 -1.25
C ARG A 162 -3.77 -27.86 0.11
N SER A 163 -2.95 -26.85 0.47
CA SER A 163 -2.28 -26.79 1.76
C SER A 163 -3.07 -25.93 2.77
N PRO A 164 -3.20 -26.36 4.04
CA PRO A 164 -3.83 -25.55 5.08
C PRO A 164 -3.16 -24.18 5.26
N LEU A 165 -1.83 -24.10 5.14
CA LEU A 165 -1.06 -22.86 5.27
C LEU A 165 -1.46 -21.81 4.22
N ASP A 166 -1.66 -22.22 2.96
CA ASP A 166 -2.08 -21.29 1.91
C ASP A 166 -3.50 -20.78 2.15
N ILE A 167 -4.36 -21.59 2.76
CA ILE A 167 -5.72 -21.19 3.14
C ILE A 167 -5.68 -20.17 4.28
N TRP A 168 -4.87 -20.40 5.32
CA TRP A 168 -4.70 -19.46 6.43
C TRP A 168 -4.19 -18.09 5.97
N LYS A 169 -3.22 -18.05 5.06
CA LYS A 169 -2.73 -16.79 4.47
C LYS A 169 -3.84 -16.03 3.77
N ARG A 170 -4.68 -16.74 3.02
CA ARG A 170 -5.78 -16.12 2.27
C ARG A 170 -6.87 -15.62 3.21
N LEU A 171 -7.22 -16.39 4.23
CA LEU A 171 -8.16 -15.96 5.28
C LEU A 171 -7.65 -14.74 6.02
N LEU A 172 -6.37 -14.70 6.37
CA LEU A 172 -5.75 -13.53 7.00
C LEU A 172 -5.89 -12.29 6.11
N TYR A 173 -5.51 -12.38 4.84
CA TYR A 173 -5.58 -11.24 3.93
C TYR A 173 -7.02 -10.80 3.66
N SER A 174 -7.95 -11.74 3.53
CA SER A 174 -9.38 -11.42 3.40
C SER A 174 -9.93 -10.75 4.66
N TYR A 175 -9.54 -11.22 5.84
CA TYR A 175 -9.93 -10.62 7.11
C TYR A 175 -9.41 -9.18 7.25
N LEU A 176 -8.11 -8.98 7.02
CA LEU A 176 -7.51 -7.65 7.08
C LEU A 176 -8.09 -6.70 6.02
N PHE A 177 -8.41 -7.20 4.82
CA PHE A 177 -9.06 -6.39 3.79
C PHE A 177 -10.45 -5.91 4.23
N VAL A 178 -11.27 -6.79 4.81
CA VAL A 178 -12.60 -6.41 5.33
C VAL A 178 -12.46 -5.46 6.51
N LEU A 179 -11.55 -5.74 7.45
CA LEU A 179 -11.28 -4.89 8.61
C LEU A 179 -10.89 -3.46 8.17
N PHE A 180 -9.88 -3.33 7.31
CA PHE A 180 -9.44 -2.02 6.81
C PHE A 180 -10.54 -1.33 6.02
N GLY A 181 -11.22 -2.06 5.14
CA GLY A 181 -12.31 -1.51 4.34
C GLY A 181 -13.41 -0.93 5.22
N TYR A 182 -13.88 -1.67 6.22
CA TYR A 182 -14.92 -1.22 7.14
C TYR A 182 -14.46 -0.04 8.01
N SER A 183 -13.27 -0.12 8.59
CA SER A 183 -12.73 0.93 9.47
C SER A 183 -12.45 2.25 8.75
N LEU A 184 -12.31 2.25 7.42
CA LEU A 184 -12.08 3.47 6.62
C LEU A 184 -13.35 4.06 5.99
N LEU A 185 -14.48 3.35 6.01
CA LEU A 185 -15.77 3.94 5.61
C LEU A 185 -16.13 5.12 6.54
N PRO A 186 -16.80 6.18 6.02
CA PRO A 186 -17.41 6.30 4.68
C PRO A 186 -16.44 6.73 3.56
N LEU A 187 -15.13 6.83 3.82
CA LEU A 187 -14.11 7.32 2.87
C LEU A 187 -14.26 8.82 2.54
N ASP A 188 -14.74 9.63 3.48
CA ASP A 188 -14.71 11.08 3.39
C ASP A 188 -13.27 11.61 3.63
N LEU A 189 -12.42 11.37 2.62
CA LEU A 189 -10.99 11.61 2.72
C LEU A 189 -10.67 13.12 2.79
N THR A 190 -9.93 13.50 3.82
CA THR A 190 -9.36 14.83 4.01
C THR A 190 -7.85 14.82 3.80
N ILE A 191 -7.37 15.71 2.94
CA ILE A 191 -5.93 15.95 2.71
C ILE A 191 -5.58 17.40 3.09
N SER A 192 -6.58 18.22 3.40
CA SER A 192 -6.38 19.64 3.74
C SER A 192 -5.85 19.77 5.17
N PRO A 193 -4.70 20.44 5.38
CA PRO A 193 -4.19 20.71 6.72
C PRO A 193 -5.19 21.46 7.61
N VAL A 194 -6.05 22.29 7.01
CA VAL A 194 -7.09 23.02 7.73
C VAL A 194 -8.17 22.08 8.26
N GLU A 195 -8.62 21.10 7.48
CA GLU A 195 -9.62 20.11 7.90
C GLU A 195 -9.06 19.20 9.00
N LEU A 196 -7.77 18.84 8.93
CA LEU A 196 -7.08 18.11 10.02
C LEU A 196 -7.03 18.91 11.32
N LEU A 197 -6.82 20.23 11.25
CA LEU A 197 -6.85 21.10 12.43
C LEU A 197 -8.26 21.20 13.02
N HIS A 198 -9.31 21.26 12.19
CA HIS A 198 -10.70 21.21 12.67
C HIS A 198 -10.98 19.89 13.37
N LYS A 199 -10.56 18.77 12.77
CA LYS A 199 -10.67 17.44 13.37
C LYS A 199 -9.98 17.34 14.74
N TRP A 200 -8.81 17.97 14.89
CA TRP A 200 -8.13 18.10 16.19
C TRP A 200 -8.99 18.90 17.19
N ARG A 201 -9.47 20.08 16.80
CA ARG A 201 -10.28 20.96 17.67
C ARG A 201 -11.60 20.32 18.07
N GLU A 202 -12.18 19.49 17.22
CA GLU A 202 -13.39 18.71 17.48
C GLU A 202 -13.15 17.48 18.37
N GLY A 203 -11.91 17.22 18.81
CA GLY A 203 -11.57 16.11 19.70
C GLY A 203 -11.56 14.73 19.02
N ARG A 204 -11.55 14.67 17.68
CA ARG A 204 -11.51 13.41 16.91
C ARG A 204 -10.09 12.90 16.65
N LEU A 205 -9.08 13.54 17.24
CA LEU A 205 -7.69 13.11 17.17
C LEU A 205 -7.12 13.01 18.59
N ILE A 206 -6.94 11.79 19.05
CA ILE A 206 -6.61 11.47 20.43
C ILE A 206 -5.22 10.84 20.46
N LEU A 207 -4.22 11.68 20.71
CA LEU A 207 -2.82 11.23 20.73
C LEU A 207 -2.38 10.66 22.08
N LEU A 208 -3.06 11.06 23.16
CA LEU A 208 -2.81 10.55 24.50
C LEU A 208 -3.61 9.26 24.69
N PRO A 209 -2.95 8.10 24.89
CA PRO A 209 -3.68 6.85 25.04
C PRO A 209 -4.55 6.89 26.30
N PHE A 210 -5.75 6.32 26.21
CA PHE A 210 -6.75 6.25 27.28
C PHE A 210 -7.28 7.61 27.75
N SER A 211 -7.15 8.68 26.95
CA SER A 211 -7.69 10.00 27.32
C SER A 211 -9.11 10.28 26.79
N PHE A 212 -9.73 9.34 26.08
CA PHE A 212 -11.12 9.51 25.63
C PHE A 212 -12.08 9.50 26.82
N ALA A 213 -13.00 10.47 26.84
CA ALA A 213 -13.96 10.64 27.92
C ALA A 213 -15.26 9.88 27.57
N PHE A 214 -15.42 8.68 28.14
CA PHE A 214 -16.65 7.92 28.06
C PHE A 214 -17.70 8.47 29.02
N ALA A 215 -18.98 8.44 28.64
CA ALA A 215 -20.08 8.90 29.49
C ALA A 215 -20.31 7.94 30.66
N GLU A 216 -20.18 6.63 30.41
CA GLU A 216 -20.31 5.59 31.42
C GLU A 216 -19.13 4.60 31.39
N PRO A 217 -18.67 4.08 32.55
CA PRO A 217 -17.61 3.08 32.59
C PRO A 217 -17.92 1.79 31.81
N ILE A 218 -19.19 1.45 31.67
CA ILE A 218 -19.62 0.23 30.98
C ILE A 218 -19.44 0.35 29.46
N GLU A 219 -19.64 1.55 28.93
CA GLU A 219 -19.40 1.91 27.53
C GLU A 219 -17.90 1.78 27.21
N ALA A 220 -17.05 2.32 28.09
CA ALA A 220 -15.59 2.19 27.97
C ALA A 220 -15.14 0.71 27.93
N ILE A 221 -15.67 -0.14 28.81
CA ILE A 221 -15.35 -1.57 28.84
C ILE A 221 -15.82 -2.26 27.57
N TYR A 222 -17.03 -1.92 27.11
CA TYR A 222 -17.61 -2.50 25.90
C TYR A 222 -16.77 -2.17 24.66
N ASP A 223 -16.44 -0.90 24.44
CA ASP A 223 -15.67 -0.45 23.27
C ASP A 223 -14.27 -1.08 23.26
N LEU A 224 -13.54 -0.97 24.39
CA LEU A 224 -12.22 -1.59 24.52
C LEU A 224 -12.25 -3.11 24.30
N ALA A 225 -13.29 -3.80 24.78
CA ALA A 225 -13.43 -5.24 24.58
C ALA A 225 -13.72 -5.59 23.12
N VAL A 226 -14.56 -4.81 22.43
CA VAL A 226 -14.87 -4.99 21.01
C VAL A 226 -13.59 -4.84 20.17
N ASP A 227 -12.75 -3.84 20.44
CA ASP A 227 -11.51 -3.63 19.70
C ASP A 227 -10.50 -4.78 19.90
N VAL A 228 -10.35 -5.24 21.14
CA VAL A 228 -9.53 -6.43 21.46
C VAL A 228 -10.03 -7.65 20.69
N LEU A 229 -11.35 -7.86 20.66
CA LEU A 229 -11.98 -8.97 19.95
C LEU A 229 -11.83 -8.84 18.43
N LEU A 230 -11.82 -7.62 17.89
CA LEU A 230 -11.66 -7.35 16.47
C LEU A 230 -10.23 -7.66 15.98
N TRP A 231 -9.20 -7.40 16.78
CA TRP A 231 -7.81 -7.68 16.41
C TRP A 231 -7.35 -9.11 16.75
N MET A 232 -8.06 -9.80 17.62
CA MET A 232 -7.75 -11.18 18.02
C MET A 232 -7.71 -12.17 16.82
N PRO A 233 -8.70 -12.23 15.90
CA PRO A 233 -8.65 -13.09 14.73
C PRO A 233 -7.48 -12.80 13.79
N ALA A 234 -7.07 -11.53 13.65
CA ALA A 234 -5.94 -11.17 12.79
C ALA A 234 -4.65 -11.84 13.28
N ALA A 235 -4.35 -11.77 14.57
CA ALA A 235 -3.15 -12.40 15.15
C ALA A 235 -3.22 -13.93 15.16
N PHE A 236 -4.40 -14.49 15.42
CA PHE A 236 -4.66 -15.91 15.32
C PHE A 236 -4.36 -16.44 13.91
N LEU A 237 -4.95 -15.82 12.89
CA LEU A 237 -4.73 -16.19 11.49
C LEU A 237 -3.28 -15.95 11.05
N TRP A 238 -2.63 -14.89 11.54
CA TRP A 238 -1.23 -14.61 11.23
C TRP A 238 -0.29 -15.72 11.73
N CYS A 239 -0.49 -16.19 12.97
CA CYS A 239 0.28 -17.30 13.52
C CYS A 239 0.14 -18.59 12.70
N LEU A 240 -1.07 -18.88 12.21
CA LEU A 240 -1.34 -20.06 11.40
C LEU A 240 -0.85 -19.92 9.94
N ALA A 241 -0.87 -18.70 9.40
CA ALA A 241 -0.45 -18.37 8.04
C ALA A 241 1.09 -18.34 7.90
N PHE A 242 1.78 -17.84 8.93
CA PHE A 242 3.23 -17.65 8.94
C PHE A 242 3.85 -18.26 10.20
N PRO A 243 4.12 -19.58 10.20
CA PRO A 243 4.77 -20.24 11.32
C PRO A 243 6.12 -19.58 11.61
N GLY A 244 6.28 -19.02 12.80
CA GLY A 244 7.46 -18.22 13.17
C GLY A 244 7.45 -17.76 14.62
N ARG A 245 8.36 -16.84 14.98
CA ARG A 245 8.41 -16.26 16.32
C ARG A 245 7.13 -15.47 16.60
N ARG A 246 6.44 -15.77 17.70
CA ARG A 246 5.19 -15.10 18.14
C ARG A 246 5.31 -13.58 18.15
N LEU A 247 6.46 -13.05 18.56
CA LEU A 247 6.75 -11.62 18.54
C LEU A 247 6.60 -10.99 17.15
N ARG A 248 6.94 -11.69 16.07
CA ARG A 248 6.76 -11.17 14.70
C ARG A 248 5.29 -11.06 14.32
N SER A 249 4.46 -12.03 14.70
CA SER A 249 3.02 -11.97 14.47
C SER A 249 2.39 -10.83 15.27
N TRP A 250 2.83 -10.65 16.52
CA TRP A 250 2.39 -9.54 17.37
C TRP A 250 2.77 -8.19 16.74
N LEU A 251 4.04 -7.99 16.39
CA LEU A 251 4.52 -6.76 15.75
C LEU A 251 3.83 -6.47 14.42
N ALA A 252 3.51 -7.50 13.64
CA ALA A 252 2.82 -7.32 12.37
C ALA A 252 1.36 -6.87 12.55
N VAL A 253 0.66 -7.39 13.57
CA VAL A 253 -0.73 -7.00 13.87
C VAL A 253 -0.77 -5.60 14.48
N VAL A 254 0.11 -5.29 15.43
CA VAL A 254 0.25 -3.94 15.98
C VAL A 254 0.65 -2.94 14.90
N GLY A 255 1.56 -3.32 14.01
CA GLY A 255 1.93 -2.50 12.85
C GLY A 255 0.77 -2.29 11.88
N ALA A 256 -0.07 -3.31 11.65
CA ALA A 256 -1.28 -3.17 10.85
C ALA A 256 -2.29 -2.21 11.52
N ALA A 257 -2.49 -2.30 12.84
CA ALA A 257 -3.33 -1.37 13.58
C ALA A 257 -2.81 0.07 13.51
N ALA A 258 -1.51 0.28 13.71
CA ALA A 258 -0.90 1.60 13.58
C ALA A 258 -1.06 2.19 12.16
N VAL A 259 -0.97 1.36 11.12
CA VAL A 259 -1.26 1.80 9.74
C VAL A 259 -2.73 2.15 9.59
N LEU A 260 -3.64 1.37 10.19
CA LEU A 260 -5.08 1.64 10.12
C LEU A 260 -5.43 2.98 10.78
N GLU A 261 -4.92 3.22 12.00
CA GLU A 261 -5.08 4.50 12.71
C GLU A 261 -4.53 5.67 11.89
N PHE A 262 -3.33 5.50 11.32
CA PHE A 262 -2.75 6.51 10.45
C PHE A 262 -3.62 6.80 9.21
N LEU A 263 -4.25 5.78 8.63
CA LEU A 263 -5.17 5.98 7.51
C LEU A 263 -6.46 6.67 7.95
N GLN A 264 -6.97 6.36 9.14
CA GLN A 264 -8.15 7.01 9.72
C GLN A 264 -7.93 8.49 10.04
N LEU A 265 -6.68 8.93 10.26
CA LEU A 265 -6.33 10.35 10.33
C LEU A 265 -6.93 11.13 9.14
N PHE A 266 -6.83 10.55 7.94
CA PHE A 266 -7.32 11.14 6.69
C PHE A 266 -8.80 10.89 6.42
N VAL A 267 -9.55 10.22 7.28
CA VAL A 267 -11.00 10.04 7.13
C VAL A 267 -11.70 11.01 8.09
N TYR A 268 -12.31 12.08 7.58
CA TYR A 268 -12.76 13.20 8.43
C TYR A 268 -13.81 12.78 9.48
N SER A 269 -14.70 11.84 9.13
CA SER A 269 -15.73 11.31 10.03
C SER A 269 -15.21 10.34 11.09
N ARG A 270 -14.00 9.77 10.94
CA ARG A 270 -13.45 8.79 11.89
C ARG A 270 -12.63 9.46 12.98
N VAL A 271 -12.74 8.96 14.20
CA VAL A 271 -11.81 9.28 15.29
C VAL A 271 -10.53 8.48 15.06
N SER A 272 -9.36 9.09 15.23
CA SER A 272 -8.10 8.37 15.31
C SER A 272 -7.60 8.44 16.75
N ASP A 273 -7.45 7.27 17.37
CA ASP A 273 -7.11 7.13 18.78
C ASP A 273 -5.91 6.19 18.95
N VAL A 274 -4.87 6.68 19.61
CA VAL A 274 -3.69 5.89 19.92
C VAL A 274 -4.02 4.69 20.84
N THR A 275 -5.11 4.76 21.62
CA THR A 275 -5.68 3.67 22.42
C THR A 275 -5.93 2.41 21.57
N ASP A 276 -6.36 2.58 20.32
CA ASP A 276 -6.73 1.47 19.44
C ASP A 276 -5.52 0.60 19.04
N ILE A 277 -4.32 1.20 19.04
CA ILE A 277 -3.06 0.49 18.85
C ILE A 277 -2.77 -0.41 20.06
N PHE A 278 -3.09 0.05 21.27
CA PHE A 278 -2.92 -0.72 22.51
C PHE A 278 -3.97 -1.82 22.67
N THR A 279 -5.25 -1.56 22.34
CA THR A 279 -6.29 -2.60 22.31
C THR A 279 -5.97 -3.65 21.23
N ALA A 280 -5.47 -3.24 20.06
CA ALA A 280 -4.97 -4.16 19.04
C ALA A 280 -3.79 -5.01 19.53
N ALA A 281 -2.87 -4.44 20.31
CA ALA A 281 -1.77 -5.17 20.94
C ALA A 281 -2.25 -6.22 21.94
N ALA A 282 -3.27 -5.90 22.74
CA ALA A 282 -3.92 -6.85 23.65
C ALA A 282 -4.66 -7.96 22.88
N GLY A 283 -5.45 -7.59 21.85
CA GLY A 283 -6.09 -8.52 20.93
C GLY A 283 -5.09 -9.45 20.25
N ALA A 284 -3.94 -8.92 19.85
CA ALA A 284 -2.86 -9.71 19.26
C ALA A 284 -2.30 -10.74 20.26
N GLY A 285 -2.13 -10.36 21.52
CA GLY A 285 -1.76 -11.27 22.60
C GLY A 285 -2.76 -12.41 22.78
N ALA A 286 -4.06 -12.10 22.83
CA ALA A 286 -5.14 -13.08 22.96
C ALA A 286 -5.20 -14.03 21.75
N GLY A 287 -5.08 -13.52 20.53
CA GLY A 287 -5.09 -14.32 19.30
C GLY A 287 -3.89 -15.27 19.20
N ILE A 288 -2.71 -14.82 19.60
CA ILE A 288 -1.49 -15.66 19.68
C ILE A 288 -1.65 -16.75 20.75
N TRP A 289 -2.25 -16.43 21.89
CA TRP A 289 -2.51 -17.40 22.95
C TRP A 289 -3.48 -18.50 22.48
N LEU A 290 -4.57 -18.13 21.79
CA LEU A 290 -5.50 -19.09 21.17
C LEU A 290 -4.81 -19.97 20.12
N ALA A 291 -4.03 -19.36 19.23
CA ALA A 291 -3.26 -20.10 18.22
C ALA A 291 -2.25 -21.08 18.86
N GLY A 292 -1.65 -20.68 19.97
CA GLY A 292 -0.74 -21.50 20.76
C GLY A 292 -1.41 -22.73 21.40
N ARG A 293 -2.69 -22.66 21.76
CA ARG A 293 -3.46 -23.81 22.26
C ARG A 293 -3.82 -24.81 21.15
N MET A 294 -4.13 -24.30 19.96
CA MET A 294 -4.35 -25.15 18.78
C MET A 294 -3.05 -25.79 18.24
N GLY A 295 -1.90 -25.11 18.37
CA GLY A 295 -0.61 -25.63 17.93
C GLY A 295 0.07 -26.61 18.89
N ARG A 296 -0.36 -26.69 20.16
CA ARG A 296 0.17 -27.62 21.19
C ARG A 296 -0.56 -28.97 21.23
N THR A 297 -1.62 -29.14 20.44
CA THR A 297 -2.21 -30.46 20.23
C THR A 297 -1.31 -31.21 19.26
N ASP A 298 -0.41 -32.03 19.81
CA ASP A 298 0.48 -32.91 19.06
C ASP A 298 -0.23 -33.55 17.86
N VAL A 299 0.37 -33.40 16.68
CA VAL A 299 -0.02 -34.11 15.44
C VAL A 299 0.02 -35.64 15.64
N THR A 300 0.67 -36.13 16.71
CA THR A 300 0.70 -37.55 17.11
C THR A 300 -0.42 -37.96 18.08
N LYS A 301 -1.20 -37.02 18.63
CA LYS A 301 -2.40 -37.31 19.46
C LYS A 301 -3.69 -36.63 18.93
N ALA A 302 -3.65 -36.00 17.77
CA ALA A 302 -4.84 -35.47 17.09
C ALA A 302 -5.61 -36.56 16.31
N ALA A 303 -6.07 -37.58 17.02
CA ALA A 303 -7.13 -38.49 16.55
C ALA A 303 -8.24 -38.64 17.59
N ARG A 304 -8.49 -37.58 18.37
CA ARG A 304 -9.80 -37.35 18.98
C ARG A 304 -10.19 -35.90 18.68
N PRO A 305 -11.11 -35.65 17.74
CA PRO A 305 -11.56 -34.29 17.48
C PRO A 305 -12.26 -33.78 18.73
N LEU A 306 -11.91 -32.55 19.13
CA LEU A 306 -12.43 -31.89 20.33
C LEU A 306 -13.98 -31.68 20.31
N PHE A 307 -14.66 -31.98 19.19
CA PHE A 307 -16.10 -31.85 19.02
C PHE A 307 -16.69 -33.06 18.25
N HIS A 308 -16.97 -34.14 18.98
CA HIS A 308 -17.88 -35.20 18.56
C HIS A 308 -18.95 -35.33 19.65
N PRO A 309 -20.12 -34.70 19.46
CA PRO A 309 -21.17 -35.30 18.63
C PRO A 309 -21.90 -34.29 17.69
N PRO A 310 -22.70 -34.77 16.72
CA PRO A 310 -23.65 -33.93 15.96
C PRO A 310 -24.57 -33.10 16.87
N LEU A 311 -24.83 -33.59 18.09
CA LEU A 311 -25.58 -32.88 19.13
C LEU A 311 -24.89 -31.58 19.59
N GLY A 312 -23.56 -31.53 19.66
CA GLY A 312 -22.85 -30.31 20.07
C GLY A 312 -22.99 -29.18 19.05
N TRP A 313 -22.93 -29.51 17.76
CA TRP A 313 -23.17 -28.55 16.68
C TRP A 313 -24.62 -28.11 16.61
N LEU A 314 -25.56 -29.02 16.88
CA LEU A 314 -26.98 -28.69 17.00
C LEU A 314 -27.23 -27.71 18.15
N LEU A 315 -26.68 -27.98 19.34
CA LEU A 315 -26.80 -27.10 20.51
C LEU A 315 -26.17 -25.73 20.26
N LEU A 316 -24.99 -25.66 19.62
CA LEU A 316 -24.38 -24.39 19.23
C LEU A 316 -25.23 -23.63 18.21
N THR A 317 -25.84 -24.33 17.25
CA THR A 317 -26.73 -23.72 16.26
C THR A 317 -27.98 -23.15 16.94
N LEU A 318 -28.60 -23.91 17.85
CA LEU A 318 -29.75 -23.45 18.63
C LEU A 318 -29.40 -22.27 19.53
N ALA A 319 -28.26 -22.33 20.23
CA ALA A 319 -27.77 -21.23 21.05
C ALA A 319 -27.54 -19.97 20.20
N TRP A 320 -26.98 -20.10 19.00
CA TRP A 320 -26.80 -18.96 18.10
C TRP A 320 -28.13 -18.41 17.58
N ILE A 321 -29.12 -19.25 17.27
CA ILE A 321 -30.47 -18.80 16.91
C ILE A 321 -31.10 -17.98 18.05
N LEU A 322 -30.90 -18.40 19.32
CA LEU A 322 -31.36 -17.62 20.47
C LEU A 322 -30.64 -16.27 20.59
N VAL A 323 -29.34 -16.21 20.28
CA VAL A 323 -28.59 -14.94 20.23
C VAL A 323 -29.14 -14.02 19.13
N LEU A 324 -29.43 -14.57 17.94
CA LEU A 324 -30.05 -13.81 16.85
C LEU A 324 -31.40 -13.25 17.27
N ALA A 325 -32.26 -14.08 17.87
CA ALA A 325 -33.54 -13.64 18.38
C ALA A 325 -33.36 -12.54 19.46
N ALA A 326 -32.40 -12.70 20.37
CA ALA A 326 -32.17 -11.73 21.43
C ALA A 326 -31.71 -10.36 20.90
N ILE A 327 -30.84 -10.33 19.90
CA ILE A 327 -30.29 -9.09 19.32
C ILE A 327 -31.32 -8.41 18.43
N PHE A 328 -31.93 -9.16 17.51
CA PHE A 328 -32.80 -8.58 16.50
C PHE A 328 -34.22 -8.28 17.00
N LEU A 329 -34.68 -8.95 18.07
CA LEU A 329 -35.98 -8.69 18.69
C LEU A 329 -35.91 -7.77 19.91
N TYR A 330 -34.72 -7.26 20.27
CA TYR A 330 -34.60 -6.18 21.25
C TYR A 330 -35.29 -4.90 20.73
N PRO A 331 -36.06 -4.15 21.55
CA PRO A 331 -36.21 -4.24 23.02
C PRO A 331 -37.36 -5.12 23.55
N PHE A 332 -37.87 -6.09 22.78
CA PHE A 332 -38.93 -7.04 23.18
C PHE A 332 -40.29 -6.41 23.57
N ASN A 333 -40.55 -5.17 23.15
CA ASN A 333 -41.80 -4.46 23.39
C ASN A 333 -42.87 -4.78 22.33
N PHE A 334 -43.31 -6.04 22.27
CA PHE A 334 -44.24 -6.52 21.24
C PHE A 334 -45.63 -5.85 21.33
N GLN A 335 -46.09 -5.28 20.22
CA GLN A 335 -47.44 -4.76 19.99
C GLN A 335 -48.17 -5.65 18.98
N THR A 336 -49.44 -5.96 19.26
CA THR A 336 -50.26 -6.89 18.47
C THR A 336 -51.50 -6.24 17.86
N ASP A 337 -51.59 -4.91 17.91
CA ASP A 337 -52.72 -4.16 17.38
C ASP A 337 -52.85 -4.35 15.86
N ARG A 338 -54.05 -4.67 15.40
CA ARG A 338 -54.31 -5.01 13.99
C ARG A 338 -54.00 -3.85 13.04
N GLU A 339 -54.34 -2.63 13.43
CA GLU A 339 -54.08 -1.42 12.63
C GLU A 339 -52.57 -1.15 12.52
N PHE A 340 -51.82 -1.32 13.61
CA PHE A 340 -50.37 -1.20 13.65
C PHE A 340 -49.69 -2.21 12.71
N LEU A 341 -50.11 -3.48 12.75
CA LEU A 341 -49.56 -4.54 11.90
C LEU A 341 -49.91 -4.34 10.41
N LEU A 342 -51.14 -3.91 10.09
CA LEU A 342 -51.54 -3.65 8.70
C LEU A 342 -50.76 -2.49 8.07
N ALA A 343 -50.52 -1.40 8.82
CA ALA A 343 -49.70 -0.28 8.36
C ALA A 343 -48.25 -0.72 8.07
N ARG A 344 -47.69 -1.56 8.93
CA ARG A 344 -46.32 -2.12 8.79
C ARG A 344 -46.20 -3.08 7.61
N LEU A 345 -47.20 -3.93 7.39
CA LEU A 345 -47.23 -4.86 6.24
C LEU A 345 -47.33 -4.12 4.90
N GLN A 346 -48.03 -2.98 4.86
CA GLN A 346 -48.04 -2.11 3.67
C GLN A 346 -46.66 -1.46 3.46
N GLY A 347 -46.01 -1.03 4.54
CA GLY A 347 -44.65 -0.47 4.51
C GLY A 347 -43.53 -1.48 4.21
N ALA A 348 -43.78 -2.79 4.35
CA ALA A 348 -42.82 -3.86 4.04
C ALA A 348 -42.75 -4.21 2.54
N ARG A 349 -43.65 -3.67 1.70
CA ARG A 349 -43.66 -3.89 0.23
C ARG A 349 -42.73 -2.94 -0.53
N LYS A 350 -41.67 -2.45 0.12
CA LYS A 350 -40.68 -1.58 -0.49
C LYS A 350 -39.82 -2.33 -1.48
N ILE A 351 -39.28 -1.58 -2.43
CA ILE A 351 -38.36 -2.11 -3.43
C ILE A 351 -37.02 -2.40 -2.74
N PRO A 352 -36.32 -3.49 -3.07
CA PRO A 352 -35.04 -3.80 -2.44
C PRO A 352 -34.06 -2.61 -2.53
N PHE A 353 -33.38 -2.31 -1.43
CA PHE A 353 -32.45 -1.20 -1.23
C PHE A 353 -33.06 0.22 -1.18
N GLU A 354 -34.38 0.37 -1.27
CA GLU A 354 -35.04 1.68 -1.18
C GLU A 354 -34.78 2.39 0.17
N VAL A 355 -34.89 1.66 1.29
CA VAL A 355 -34.64 2.22 2.63
C VAL A 355 -33.18 2.66 2.80
N TYR A 356 -32.25 1.95 2.17
CA TYR A 356 -30.82 2.20 2.25
C TYR A 356 -30.43 3.44 1.42
N TYR A 357 -31.16 3.71 0.34
CA TYR A 357 -30.95 4.89 -0.51
C TYR A 357 -31.19 6.21 0.24
N PHE A 358 -32.21 6.26 1.10
CA PHE A 358 -32.52 7.47 1.89
C PHE A 358 -31.73 7.56 3.21
N GLY A 359 -30.93 6.54 3.53
CA GLY A 359 -30.03 6.55 4.69
C GLY A 359 -28.67 7.14 4.36
N THR A 360 -27.84 7.34 5.39
CA THR A 360 -26.43 7.67 5.17
C THR A 360 -25.68 6.44 4.67
N GLU A 361 -24.65 6.62 3.83
CA GLU A 361 -23.85 5.56 3.24
C GLU A 361 -23.20 4.69 4.34
N TYR A 362 -22.73 5.35 5.40
CA TYR A 362 -22.14 4.67 6.55
C TYR A 362 -23.16 3.75 7.24
N ARG A 363 -24.38 4.25 7.48
CA ARG A 363 -25.45 3.45 8.08
C ARG A 363 -25.84 2.29 7.17
N ALA A 364 -25.97 2.54 5.87
CA ALA A 364 -26.32 1.52 4.89
C ALA A 364 -25.31 0.36 4.90
N VAL A 365 -24.01 0.65 4.85
CA VAL A 365 -22.98 -0.41 4.89
C VAL A 365 -22.93 -1.10 6.25
N THR A 366 -23.10 -0.36 7.34
CA THR A 366 -23.14 -0.92 8.69
C THR A 366 -24.29 -1.90 8.83
N GLU A 367 -25.50 -1.56 8.38
CA GLU A 367 -26.65 -2.47 8.42
C GLU A 367 -26.45 -3.70 7.52
N VAL A 368 -25.87 -3.53 6.33
CA VAL A 368 -25.51 -4.66 5.45
C VAL A 368 -24.54 -5.62 6.16
N MET A 369 -23.48 -5.10 6.76
CA MET A 369 -22.50 -5.90 7.50
C MET A 369 -23.09 -6.52 8.75
N HIS A 370 -23.97 -5.80 9.45
CA HIS A 370 -24.65 -6.24 10.65
C HIS A 370 -25.57 -7.43 10.35
N LYS A 371 -26.51 -7.27 9.42
CA LYS A 371 -27.49 -8.29 9.02
C LYS A 371 -26.80 -9.54 8.44
N ALA A 372 -25.91 -9.35 7.45
CA ALA A 372 -25.22 -10.48 6.83
C ALA A 372 -24.19 -11.14 7.78
N GLY A 373 -23.49 -10.33 8.59
CA GLY A 373 -22.45 -10.77 9.52
C GLY A 373 -22.99 -11.63 10.66
N PHE A 374 -24.14 -11.28 11.24
CA PHE A 374 -24.75 -12.09 12.31
C PHE A 374 -25.33 -13.41 11.80
N PHE A 375 -25.86 -13.44 10.57
CA PHE A 375 -26.33 -14.69 9.96
C PHE A 375 -25.22 -15.58 9.40
N PHE A 376 -24.03 -15.03 9.16
CA PHE A 376 -22.88 -15.81 8.68
C PHE A 376 -22.49 -16.99 9.60
N PRO A 377 -22.34 -16.82 10.93
CA PRO A 377 -22.09 -17.93 11.85
C PRO A 377 -23.18 -19.02 11.83
N LEU A 378 -24.46 -18.65 11.67
CA LEU A 378 -25.55 -19.63 11.55
C LEU A 378 -25.31 -20.57 10.37
N GLY A 379 -25.00 -20.00 9.20
CA GLY A 379 -24.63 -20.77 8.01
C GLY A 379 -23.40 -21.64 8.20
N ALA A 380 -22.36 -21.10 8.85
CA ALA A 380 -21.12 -21.82 9.10
C ALA A 380 -21.33 -23.04 10.03
N LEU A 381 -22.10 -22.88 11.12
CA LEU A 381 -22.44 -23.98 12.03
C LEU A 381 -23.24 -25.08 11.33
N LEU A 382 -24.23 -24.70 10.52
CA LEU A 382 -25.00 -25.65 9.70
C LEU A 382 -24.13 -26.39 8.69
N ALA A 383 -23.15 -25.73 8.06
CA ALA A 383 -22.21 -26.40 7.17
C ALA A 383 -21.33 -27.42 7.89
N LEU A 384 -20.91 -27.14 9.13
CA LEU A 384 -20.16 -28.10 9.95
C LEU A 384 -21.00 -29.34 10.29
N ALA A 385 -22.29 -29.16 10.59
CA ALA A 385 -23.21 -30.27 10.79
C ALA A 385 -23.39 -31.12 9.50
N VAL A 386 -23.61 -30.46 8.36
CA VAL A 386 -23.81 -31.13 7.06
C VAL A 386 -22.56 -31.85 6.56
N THR A 387 -21.36 -31.32 6.83
CA THR A 387 -20.10 -31.94 6.36
C THR A 387 -19.75 -33.24 7.10
N GLN A 388 -20.41 -33.55 8.21
CA GLN A 388 -20.27 -34.83 8.92
C GLN A 388 -21.05 -35.97 8.27
N THR A 389 -22.07 -35.65 7.46
CA THR A 389 -22.88 -36.64 6.75
C THR A 389 -22.09 -37.28 5.61
N ARG A 390 -21.71 -38.56 5.79
CA ARG A 390 -20.92 -39.31 4.79
C ARG A 390 -21.70 -39.72 3.55
N ASN A 391 -23.00 -40.00 3.68
CA ASN A 391 -23.84 -40.46 2.56
C ASN A 391 -24.22 -39.29 1.63
N TYR A 392 -23.95 -39.43 0.33
CA TYR A 392 -24.17 -38.41 -0.68
C TYR A 392 -25.64 -37.95 -0.80
N ILE A 393 -26.59 -38.89 -0.74
CA ILE A 393 -28.02 -38.60 -0.88
C ILE A 393 -28.52 -37.81 0.33
N TRP A 394 -28.24 -38.30 1.54
CA TRP A 394 -28.57 -37.61 2.80
C TRP A 394 -27.88 -36.26 2.92
N ARG A 395 -26.68 -36.11 2.39
CA ARG A 395 -25.98 -34.82 2.35
C ARG A 395 -26.71 -33.81 1.45
N ARG A 396 -27.30 -34.23 0.32
CA ARG A 396 -28.12 -33.33 -0.52
C ARG A 396 -29.35 -32.84 0.23
N TYR A 397 -30.07 -33.73 0.92
CA TYR A 397 -31.21 -33.35 1.75
C TYR A 397 -30.80 -32.46 2.93
N ALA A 398 -29.67 -32.75 3.58
CA ALA A 398 -29.16 -31.93 4.68
C ALA A 398 -28.74 -30.52 4.21
N VAL A 399 -28.19 -30.38 2.99
CA VAL A 399 -27.95 -29.06 2.38
C VAL A 399 -29.27 -28.32 2.15
N ALA A 400 -30.28 -28.98 1.58
CA ALA A 400 -31.58 -28.36 1.35
C ALA A 400 -32.25 -27.93 2.67
N ALA A 401 -32.20 -28.78 3.70
CA ALA A 401 -32.70 -28.47 5.03
C ALA A 401 -31.95 -27.29 5.68
N ALA A 402 -30.61 -27.21 5.52
CA ALA A 402 -29.83 -26.09 6.00
C ALA A 402 -30.18 -24.77 5.30
N MET A 403 -30.37 -24.80 3.97
CA MET A 403 -30.81 -23.62 3.20
C MET A 403 -32.21 -23.16 3.64
N ALA A 404 -33.14 -24.10 3.80
CA ALA A 404 -34.48 -23.82 4.29
C ALA A 404 -34.45 -23.24 5.72
N MET A 405 -33.61 -23.80 6.60
CA MET A 405 -33.45 -23.31 7.98
C MET A 405 -32.91 -21.88 8.03
N ILE A 406 -31.91 -21.53 7.21
CA ILE A 406 -31.42 -20.15 7.09
C ILE A 406 -32.56 -19.21 6.70
N GLY A 407 -33.32 -19.57 5.66
CA GLY A 407 -34.46 -18.78 5.18
C GLY A 407 -35.58 -18.63 6.21
N MET A 408 -35.91 -19.71 6.94
CA MET A 408 -36.94 -19.71 7.97
C MET A 408 -36.53 -18.90 9.21
N VAL A 409 -35.27 -18.96 9.63
CA VAL A 409 -34.79 -18.15 10.76
C VAL A 409 -34.79 -16.67 10.40
N ALA A 410 -34.31 -16.30 9.21
CA ALA A 410 -34.36 -14.91 8.72
C ALA A 410 -35.81 -14.41 8.63
N LEU A 411 -36.70 -15.21 8.05
CA LEU A 411 -38.12 -14.87 7.98
C LEU A 411 -38.75 -14.74 9.37
N GLY A 412 -38.38 -15.60 10.32
CA GLY A 412 -38.87 -15.55 11.69
C GLY A 412 -38.40 -14.31 12.45
N VAL A 413 -37.16 -13.87 12.23
CA VAL A 413 -36.62 -12.63 12.80
C VAL A 413 -37.37 -11.42 12.25
N GLU A 414 -37.49 -11.30 10.92
CA GLU A 414 -38.19 -10.19 10.27
C GLU A 414 -39.69 -10.18 10.61
N ALA A 415 -40.34 -11.35 10.67
CA ALA A 415 -41.72 -11.46 11.12
C ALA A 415 -41.87 -11.04 12.60
N GLY A 416 -40.90 -11.36 13.46
CA GLY A 416 -40.88 -10.91 14.84
C GLY A 416 -40.73 -9.38 14.97
N GLN A 417 -39.97 -8.75 14.07
CA GLN A 417 -39.80 -7.30 14.05
C GLN A 417 -41.06 -6.53 13.63
N LEU A 418 -42.00 -7.17 12.92
CA LEU A 418 -43.30 -6.55 12.60
C LEU A 418 -44.03 -6.07 13.86
N PHE A 419 -43.88 -6.83 14.95
CA PHE A 419 -44.53 -6.56 16.23
C PHE A 419 -43.79 -5.54 17.10
N ILE A 420 -42.63 -5.01 16.69
CA ILE A 420 -41.77 -4.18 17.56
C ILE A 420 -41.79 -2.70 17.13
N PRO A 421 -42.29 -1.77 17.96
CA PRO A 421 -42.23 -0.33 17.70
C PRO A 421 -40.80 0.15 17.45
N GLY A 422 -40.60 0.99 16.44
CA GLY A 422 -39.28 1.52 16.08
C GLY A 422 -38.40 0.62 15.19
N LYS A 423 -38.76 -0.65 14.98
CA LYS A 423 -38.14 -1.50 13.94
C LYS A 423 -38.89 -1.38 12.62
N ASN A 424 -38.16 -1.42 11.50
CA ASN A 424 -38.73 -1.44 10.15
C ASN A 424 -38.46 -2.82 9.56
N VAL A 425 -39.49 -3.42 8.95
CA VAL A 425 -39.37 -4.70 8.25
C VAL A 425 -39.19 -4.41 6.78
N ASP A 426 -38.16 -4.98 6.18
CA ASP A 426 -37.78 -4.70 4.80
C ASP A 426 -37.32 -5.99 4.09
N VAL A 427 -37.73 -6.14 2.84
CA VAL A 427 -37.36 -7.31 2.02
C VAL A 427 -35.84 -7.38 1.83
N THR A 428 -35.16 -6.23 1.79
CA THR A 428 -33.70 -6.15 1.69
C THR A 428 -33.04 -6.79 2.90
N ASP A 429 -33.54 -6.52 4.10
CA ASP A 429 -32.95 -7.05 5.34
C ASP A 429 -33.07 -8.58 5.36
N TRP A 430 -34.24 -9.12 5.06
CA TRP A 430 -34.42 -10.56 4.89
C TRP A 430 -33.46 -11.16 3.84
N MET A 431 -33.31 -10.50 2.68
CA MET A 431 -32.39 -10.95 1.64
C MET A 431 -30.93 -10.94 2.13
N LEU A 432 -30.51 -9.90 2.85
CA LEU A 432 -29.16 -9.76 3.40
C LEU A 432 -28.85 -10.82 4.45
N GLU A 433 -29.81 -11.11 5.34
CA GLU A 433 -29.71 -12.18 6.34
C GLU A 433 -29.55 -13.55 5.68
N VAL A 434 -30.39 -13.86 4.68
CA VAL A 434 -30.30 -15.10 3.91
C VAL A 434 -28.96 -15.19 3.18
N LEU A 435 -28.52 -14.12 2.50
CA LEU A 435 -27.24 -14.09 1.80
C LEU A 435 -26.06 -14.29 2.76
N GLY A 436 -26.11 -13.67 3.94
CA GLY A 436 -25.11 -13.87 5.01
C GLY A 436 -25.02 -15.33 5.45
N GLY A 437 -26.17 -15.96 5.74
CA GLY A 437 -26.23 -17.37 6.09
C GLY A 437 -25.76 -18.30 4.97
N VAL A 438 -26.18 -18.05 3.72
CA VAL A 438 -25.74 -18.83 2.56
C VAL A 438 -24.23 -18.69 2.33
N ALA A 439 -23.67 -17.48 2.46
CA ALA A 439 -22.24 -17.22 2.36
C ALA A 439 -21.47 -17.97 3.44
N GLY A 440 -21.90 -17.88 4.71
CA GLY A 440 -21.31 -18.62 5.83
C GLY A 440 -21.31 -20.12 5.59
N PHE A 441 -22.42 -20.66 5.10
CA PHE A 441 -22.54 -22.07 4.76
C PHE A 441 -21.59 -22.48 3.62
N ALA A 442 -21.58 -21.73 2.53
CA ALA A 442 -20.78 -22.04 1.35
C ALA A 442 -19.27 -21.99 1.67
N ILE A 443 -18.82 -20.94 2.37
CA ILE A 443 -17.42 -20.77 2.76
C ILE A 443 -17.01 -21.85 3.75
N MET A 444 -17.77 -22.11 4.80
CA MET A 444 -17.37 -23.13 5.78
C MET A 444 -17.37 -24.54 5.18
N ARG A 445 -18.36 -24.88 4.34
CA ARG A 445 -18.39 -26.14 3.58
C ARG A 445 -17.18 -26.29 2.66
N TYR A 446 -16.67 -25.18 2.13
CA TYR A 446 -15.47 -25.15 1.31
C TYR A 446 -14.18 -25.33 2.12
N LEU A 447 -14.08 -24.64 3.27
CA LEU A 447 -12.88 -24.59 4.11
C LEU A 447 -12.67 -25.86 4.95
N HIS A 448 -13.73 -26.35 5.61
CA HIS A 448 -13.63 -27.42 6.61
C HIS A 448 -12.86 -28.67 6.11
N PRO A 449 -13.19 -29.28 4.95
CA PRO A 449 -12.45 -30.45 4.47
C PRO A 449 -10.97 -30.20 4.16
N ARG A 450 -10.60 -28.96 3.83
CA ARG A 450 -9.23 -28.58 3.45
C ARG A 450 -8.37 -28.23 4.65
N LEU A 451 -8.98 -27.68 5.69
CA LEU A 451 -8.32 -27.39 6.96
C LEU A 451 -8.16 -28.65 7.83
N SER A 452 -9.09 -29.60 7.72
CA SER A 452 -9.07 -30.86 8.47
C SER A 452 -8.27 -31.99 7.80
N ALA A 453 -7.63 -31.75 6.65
CA ALA A 453 -6.87 -32.78 5.94
C ALA A 453 -5.55 -33.13 6.69
N PRO A 454 -5.23 -34.42 6.93
CA PRO A 454 -4.00 -34.81 7.63
C PRO A 454 -2.75 -34.34 6.88
N ALA A 455 -1.84 -33.68 7.60
CA ALA A 455 -0.59 -33.12 7.08
C ALA A 455 0.34 -34.14 6.38
N GLY A 456 0.12 -35.45 6.59
CA GLY A 456 0.92 -36.55 6.03
C GLY A 456 0.89 -36.68 4.51
N ARG A 457 -0.19 -36.28 3.81
CA ARG A 457 -0.25 -36.33 2.33
C ARG A 457 0.48 -35.17 1.65
N THR A 458 0.67 -34.06 2.35
CA THR A 458 1.39 -32.87 1.84
C THR A 458 2.92 -33.02 1.88
N ALA A 459 3.45 -33.89 2.73
CA ALA A 459 4.89 -34.17 2.79
C ALA A 459 5.39 -34.93 1.55
N ALA A 460 4.60 -35.87 1.01
CA ALA A 460 4.96 -36.65 -0.18
C ALA A 460 4.95 -35.81 -1.48
N LEU A 461 4.12 -34.76 -1.54
CA LEU A 461 4.09 -33.83 -2.69
C LEU A 461 5.20 -32.77 -2.65
N ARG A 462 5.88 -32.60 -1.50
CA ARG A 462 7.04 -31.72 -1.33
C ARG A 462 8.32 -32.28 -1.95
N GLN A 463 8.36 -33.57 -2.29
CA GLN A 463 9.53 -34.24 -2.88
C GLN A 463 9.59 -34.20 -4.40
N ARG A 464 8.64 -33.54 -5.10
CA ARG A 464 8.85 -33.22 -6.52
C ARG A 464 9.69 -31.93 -6.61
N PRO A 465 10.88 -31.95 -7.23
CA PRO A 465 11.70 -30.77 -7.37
C PRO A 465 10.99 -29.80 -8.33
N SER A 466 10.21 -28.88 -7.77
CA SER A 466 9.77 -27.68 -8.49
C SER A 466 10.97 -26.76 -8.62
N GLU A 467 11.24 -26.30 -9.85
CA GLU A 467 12.31 -25.37 -10.25
C GLU A 467 12.33 -24.01 -9.49
N LEU A 468 11.43 -23.82 -8.52
CA LEU A 468 11.43 -22.73 -7.54
C LEU A 468 12.56 -22.81 -6.49
N ASN A 469 13.30 -23.93 -6.41
CA ASN A 469 14.44 -24.06 -5.49
C ASN A 469 15.71 -23.32 -5.93
N THR A 470 15.69 -22.61 -7.07
CA THR A 470 16.82 -21.77 -7.48
C THR A 470 17.00 -20.54 -6.59
N MET A 471 15.96 -20.05 -5.91
CA MET A 471 16.07 -18.94 -4.95
C MET A 471 16.43 -19.37 -3.52
N ASP A 472 16.02 -20.55 -3.06
CA ASP A 472 16.43 -21.05 -1.74
C ASP A 472 17.83 -21.71 -1.78
N ALA A 473 18.31 -22.18 -2.94
CA ALA A 473 19.71 -22.54 -3.14
C ALA A 473 20.67 -21.32 -3.07
N MET A 474 20.16 -20.08 -3.24
CA MET A 474 20.95 -18.86 -3.02
C MET A 474 21.05 -18.47 -1.54
N LYS A 475 20.25 -19.07 -0.65
CA LYS A 475 20.34 -18.88 0.82
C LYS A 475 21.28 -19.87 1.49
N GLY A 476 22.12 -20.57 0.73
CA GLY A 476 23.28 -21.31 1.22
C GLY A 476 24.42 -20.38 1.69
N THR A 477 24.12 -19.27 2.37
CA THR A 477 25.14 -18.53 3.11
C THR A 477 25.19 -19.12 4.51
N ASN A 478 26.24 -19.89 4.78
CA ASN A 478 26.59 -20.35 6.12
C ASN A 478 26.45 -19.18 7.12
N PRO A 479 25.56 -19.24 8.14
CA PRO A 479 25.25 -18.09 9.01
C PRO A 479 26.49 -17.50 9.69
N ALA A 480 27.50 -18.33 9.97
CA ALA A 480 28.81 -17.89 10.45
C ALA A 480 29.55 -16.98 9.44
N GLY A 481 29.47 -17.29 8.14
CA GLY A 481 30.09 -16.50 7.08
C GLY A 481 29.38 -15.16 6.84
N ALA A 482 28.05 -15.11 7.00
CA ALA A 482 27.28 -13.86 6.93
C ALA A 482 27.60 -12.93 8.12
N GLN A 483 27.71 -13.49 9.33
CA GLN A 483 28.09 -12.75 10.53
C GLN A 483 29.53 -12.22 10.44
N MET A 484 30.46 -13.00 9.91
CA MET A 484 31.86 -12.59 9.71
C MET A 484 31.99 -11.46 8.67
N ARG A 485 31.23 -11.54 7.56
CA ARG A 485 31.16 -10.45 6.56
C ARG A 485 30.56 -9.17 7.15
N GLY A 486 29.50 -9.29 7.96
CA GLY A 486 28.89 -8.17 8.67
C GLY A 486 29.85 -7.44 9.60
N ARG A 487 30.64 -8.20 10.40
CA ARG A 487 31.69 -7.64 11.26
C ARG A 487 32.76 -6.91 10.46
N GLN A 488 33.26 -7.51 9.38
CA GLN A 488 34.27 -6.89 8.51
C GLN A 488 33.78 -5.59 7.88
N ALA A 489 32.53 -5.54 7.40
CA ALA A 489 31.97 -4.31 6.84
C ALA A 489 31.79 -3.22 7.91
N GLY A 490 31.34 -3.58 9.11
CA GLY A 490 31.28 -2.66 10.25
C GLY A 490 32.64 -2.06 10.60
N THR A 491 33.70 -2.87 10.59
CA THR A 491 35.07 -2.38 10.81
C THR A 491 35.55 -1.44 9.69
N ILE A 492 35.27 -1.77 8.42
CA ILE A 492 35.64 -0.90 7.28
C ILE A 492 34.92 0.45 7.36
N ILE A 493 33.63 0.44 7.70
CA ILE A 493 32.83 1.66 7.90
C ILE A 493 33.41 2.49 9.05
N ALA A 494 33.73 1.88 10.19
CA ALA A 494 34.31 2.58 11.34
C ALA A 494 35.68 3.20 11.02
N ILE A 495 36.57 2.45 10.35
CA ILE A 495 37.87 2.97 9.89
C ILE A 495 37.66 4.13 8.91
N GLY A 496 36.71 3.98 7.99
CA GLY A 496 36.44 5.00 7.00
C GLY A 496 35.81 6.28 7.58
N ILE A 497 34.96 6.18 8.61
CA ILE A 497 34.50 7.33 9.38
C ILE A 497 35.70 8.02 10.03
N GLY A 498 36.58 7.27 10.71
CA GLY A 498 37.79 7.83 11.32
C GLY A 498 38.72 8.53 10.31
N LEU A 499 38.92 7.95 9.13
CA LEU A 499 39.70 8.56 8.05
C LEU A 499 39.05 9.84 7.52
N LEU A 500 37.73 9.86 7.31
CA LEU A 500 37.01 11.09 6.92
C LEU A 500 37.13 12.16 7.99
N THR A 501 37.00 11.81 9.28
CA THR A 501 37.19 12.76 10.39
C THR A 501 38.60 13.38 10.36
N VAL A 502 39.64 12.58 10.16
CA VAL A 502 41.02 13.08 10.09
C VAL A 502 41.24 13.95 8.85
N MET A 503 40.75 13.54 7.68
CA MET A 503 40.86 14.34 6.45
C MET A 503 40.11 15.66 6.58
N ALA A 504 38.91 15.66 7.16
CA ALA A 504 38.13 16.87 7.39
C ALA A 504 38.80 17.80 8.41
N TRP A 505 39.41 17.24 9.46
CA TRP A 505 40.21 18.02 10.43
C TRP A 505 41.44 18.70 9.79
N LEU A 506 42.12 18.02 8.86
CA LEU A 506 43.23 18.61 8.11
C LEU A 506 42.72 19.67 7.12
N ALA A 507 41.60 19.40 6.46
CA ALA A 507 40.98 20.30 5.50
C ALA A 507 40.53 21.62 6.14
N THR A 508 39.91 21.57 7.33
CA THR A 508 39.42 22.78 8.02
C THR A 508 40.55 23.71 8.47
N ARG A 509 41.78 23.20 8.57
CA ARG A 509 42.99 23.98 8.86
C ARG A 509 43.72 24.52 7.63
N SER A 510 43.25 24.19 6.42
CA SER A 510 43.85 24.66 5.18
C SER A 510 43.18 25.93 4.69
N ASP A 511 43.99 26.89 4.24
CA ASP A 511 43.49 28.12 3.59
C ASP A 511 42.98 27.90 2.16
N MET A 512 43.19 26.70 1.60
CA MET A 512 42.69 26.34 0.27
C MET A 512 41.21 25.92 0.28
N VAL A 513 40.65 25.64 1.46
CA VAL A 513 39.26 25.19 1.60
C VAL A 513 38.34 26.40 1.71
N PRO A 514 37.23 26.47 0.94
CA PRO A 514 36.29 27.58 1.00
C PRO A 514 35.80 27.83 2.43
N TYR A 515 35.64 29.11 2.80
CA TYR A 515 35.29 29.48 4.16
C TYR A 515 33.96 28.85 4.64
N ASN A 516 32.96 28.75 3.76
CA ASN A 516 31.69 28.06 4.02
C ASN A 516 31.85 26.62 4.51
N VAL A 517 32.90 25.92 4.05
CA VAL A 517 33.16 24.52 4.46
C VAL A 517 33.87 24.47 5.81
N ARG A 518 34.68 25.49 6.14
CA ARG A 518 35.34 25.60 7.44
C ARG A 518 34.35 25.96 8.55
N GLU A 519 33.36 26.80 8.24
CA GLU A 519 32.30 27.23 9.17
C GLU A 519 31.25 26.14 9.49
N LEU A 520 31.21 25.04 8.74
CA LEU A 520 30.33 23.90 9.04
C LEU A 520 30.69 23.19 10.35
N VAL A 521 31.91 23.39 10.87
CA VAL A 521 32.40 22.73 12.07
C VAL A 521 32.05 23.58 13.29
N ASP A 522 31.35 22.99 14.25
CA ASP A 522 31.01 23.65 15.51
C ASP A 522 32.28 24.04 16.30
N GLU A 523 32.39 25.31 16.68
CA GLU A 523 33.56 25.84 17.38
C GLU A 523 33.74 25.29 18.81
N LYS A 524 32.63 24.94 19.49
CA LYS A 524 32.65 24.44 20.87
C LYS A 524 33.10 22.99 20.93
N HIS A 525 32.66 22.18 19.97
CA HIS A 525 32.92 20.75 19.93
C HIS A 525 33.40 20.26 18.54
N PRO A 526 34.54 20.76 18.03
CA PRO A 526 34.95 20.56 16.64
C PRO A 526 35.22 19.09 16.30
N PHE A 527 35.77 18.32 17.24
CA PHE A 527 36.04 16.89 17.00
C PHE A 527 34.75 16.06 16.93
N LEU A 528 33.78 16.33 17.81
CA LEU A 528 32.47 15.66 17.79
C LEU A 528 31.69 16.03 16.52
N SER A 529 31.70 17.31 16.15
CA SER A 529 31.12 17.82 14.92
C SER A 529 31.65 17.06 13.70
N LEU A 530 32.96 16.89 13.58
CA LEU A 530 33.57 16.16 12.46
C LEU A 530 33.26 14.67 12.44
N ILE A 531 33.15 14.01 13.60
CA ILE A 531 32.70 12.61 13.67
C ILE A 531 31.25 12.49 13.20
N LEU A 532 30.37 13.38 13.66
CA LEU A 532 28.97 13.38 13.28
C LEU A 532 28.78 13.72 11.80
N LEU A 533 29.56 14.66 11.26
CA LEU A 533 29.57 15.00 9.83
C LEU A 533 30.06 13.82 8.97
N ALA A 534 31.12 13.13 9.38
CA ALA A 534 31.58 11.91 8.73
C ALA A 534 30.49 10.81 8.79
N GLY A 535 29.83 10.65 9.94
CA GLY A 535 28.68 9.77 10.11
C GLY A 535 27.51 10.14 9.19
N ALA A 536 27.22 11.44 9.05
CA ALA A 536 26.20 11.96 8.14
C ALA A 536 26.53 11.62 6.68
N ILE A 537 27.78 11.81 6.23
CA ILE A 537 28.21 11.42 4.88
C ILE A 537 27.98 9.93 4.63
N TYR A 538 28.37 9.07 5.58
CA TYR A 538 28.16 7.63 5.49
C TYR A 538 26.68 7.26 5.40
N TRP A 539 25.83 7.94 6.16
CA TRP A 539 24.38 7.74 6.14
C TRP A 539 23.76 8.22 4.82
N ILE A 540 23.98 9.48 4.47
CA ILE A 540 23.41 10.18 3.31
C ILE A 540 23.78 9.47 2.00
N MET A 541 25.04 9.02 1.85
CA MET A 541 25.50 8.35 0.65
C MET A 541 25.30 6.82 0.68
N GLY A 542 25.26 6.21 1.87
CA GLY A 542 25.18 4.76 2.04
C GLY A 542 23.76 4.22 2.03
N PHE A 543 22.81 4.90 2.69
CA PHE A 543 21.43 4.43 2.82
C PHE A 543 20.70 4.22 1.48
N PRO A 544 20.94 5.02 0.41
CA PRO A 544 20.35 4.75 -0.91
C PRO A 544 20.63 3.34 -1.44
N VAL A 545 21.77 2.73 -1.10
CA VAL A 545 22.09 1.32 -1.45
C VAL A 545 21.06 0.37 -0.87
N LEU A 546 20.66 0.59 0.39
CA LEU A 546 19.68 -0.21 1.10
C LEU A 546 18.26 0.03 0.57
N ILE A 547 17.92 1.28 0.21
CA ILE A 547 16.63 1.61 -0.43
C ILE A 547 16.48 0.86 -1.75
N VAL A 548 17.45 0.97 -2.66
CA VAL A 548 17.40 0.31 -3.97
C VAL A 548 17.19 -1.20 -3.83
N GLN A 549 17.86 -1.82 -2.87
CA GLN A 549 17.68 -3.24 -2.57
C GLN A 549 16.32 -3.57 -2.00
N TRP A 550 15.82 -2.74 -1.08
CA TRP A 550 14.52 -2.93 -0.49
C TRP A 550 13.43 -2.89 -1.56
N LEU A 551 13.49 -1.90 -2.45
CA LEU A 551 12.56 -1.76 -3.57
C LEU A 551 12.69 -2.89 -4.61
N ALA A 552 13.89 -3.45 -4.78
CA ALA A 552 14.12 -4.59 -5.66
C ALA A 552 13.55 -5.93 -5.14
N ARG A 553 12.96 -5.99 -3.93
CA ARG A 553 12.38 -7.22 -3.35
C ARG A 553 10.96 -7.56 -3.86
N GLY A 554 10.28 -6.67 -4.58
CA GLY A 554 8.99 -6.97 -5.24
C GLY A 554 7.78 -6.17 -4.75
N GLU A 555 6.58 -6.75 -4.94
CA GLU A 555 5.30 -6.03 -5.06
C GLU A 555 4.74 -5.41 -3.78
N LEU A 556 5.16 -5.88 -2.60
CA LEU A 556 4.72 -5.37 -1.29
C LEU A 556 5.40 -4.05 -0.88
N TYR A 557 6.30 -3.50 -1.72
CA TYR A 557 7.16 -2.37 -1.37
C TYR A 557 6.89 -1.10 -2.18
N LEU A 558 5.82 -1.07 -2.99
CA LEU A 558 5.49 0.04 -3.88
C LEU A 558 5.32 1.39 -3.16
N LEU A 559 4.81 1.38 -1.93
CA LEU A 559 4.60 2.59 -1.11
C LEU A 559 5.71 2.79 -0.06
N SER A 560 6.79 2.00 -0.10
CA SER A 560 7.82 2.09 0.94
C SER A 560 8.79 3.26 0.75
N LEU A 561 8.93 3.83 -0.46
CA LEU A 561 9.90 4.90 -0.71
C LEU A 561 9.62 6.18 0.12
N PRO A 562 8.38 6.69 0.26
CA PRO A 562 8.10 7.81 1.17
C PRO A 562 8.53 7.55 2.61
N VAL A 563 8.21 6.36 3.15
CA VAL A 563 8.60 5.98 4.52
C VAL A 563 10.12 5.87 4.66
N LEU A 564 10.79 5.28 3.68
CA LEU A 564 12.25 5.18 3.65
C LEU A 564 12.91 6.55 3.51
N ALA A 565 12.32 7.47 2.75
CA ALA A 565 12.81 8.85 2.65
C ALA A 565 12.66 9.62 3.97
N LEU A 566 11.57 9.39 4.71
CA LEU A 566 11.42 9.95 6.06
C LEU A 566 12.48 9.41 7.02
N ILE A 567 12.76 8.09 7.01
CA ILE A 567 13.82 7.50 7.85
C ILE A 567 15.20 8.05 7.45
N HIS A 568 15.45 8.14 6.14
CA HIS A 568 16.70 8.68 5.60
C HIS A 568 16.92 10.13 6.05
N GLY A 569 15.88 10.97 5.93
CA GLY A 569 15.92 12.37 6.34
C GLY A 569 15.96 12.56 7.85
N LEU A 570 15.22 11.77 8.64
CA LEU A 570 15.20 11.90 10.10
C LEU A 570 16.59 11.67 10.71
N ILE A 571 17.26 10.59 10.31
CA ILE A 571 18.61 10.30 10.83
C ILE A 571 19.62 11.31 10.30
N ALA A 572 19.49 11.76 9.04
CA ALA A 572 20.34 12.82 8.50
C ALA A 572 20.16 14.14 9.28
N TRP A 573 18.92 14.52 9.61
CA TRP A 573 18.60 15.69 10.42
C TRP A 573 19.26 15.59 11.80
N ILE A 574 19.08 14.47 12.51
CA ILE A 574 19.67 14.28 13.85
C ILE A 574 21.20 14.44 13.76
N LEU A 575 21.85 13.77 12.81
CA LEU A 575 23.30 13.86 12.65
C LEU A 575 23.76 15.28 12.34
N LEU A 576 23.11 15.97 11.39
CA LEU A 576 23.49 17.33 10.97
C LEU A 576 23.17 18.38 12.04
N ARG A 577 22.04 18.25 12.75
CA ARG A 577 21.60 19.17 13.80
C ARG A 577 22.58 19.25 14.97
N PHE A 578 23.27 18.14 15.25
CA PHE A 578 24.34 18.09 16.26
C PHE A 578 25.74 18.28 15.67
N ALA A 579 25.91 18.17 14.35
CA ALA A 579 27.21 18.35 13.70
C ALA A 579 27.50 19.80 13.31
N VAL A 580 26.49 20.56 12.90
CA VAL A 580 26.65 21.85 12.23
C VAL A 580 25.99 22.97 13.05
N PRO A 581 26.55 24.19 13.06
CA PRO A 581 25.89 25.36 13.65
C PRO A 581 24.47 25.57 13.09
N ILE A 582 23.56 26.05 13.95
CA ILE A 582 22.16 26.28 13.56
C ILE A 582 22.03 27.32 12.44
N GLU A 583 22.96 28.29 12.37
CA GLU A 583 22.93 29.32 11.34
C GLU A 583 23.17 28.74 9.94
N SER A 584 24.05 27.74 9.80
CA SER A 584 24.22 27.05 8.52
C SER A 584 22.98 26.23 8.13
N ILE A 585 22.15 25.82 9.10
CA ILE A 585 20.86 25.18 8.82
C ILE A 585 19.87 26.25 8.33
N HIS A 586 19.81 27.40 9.00
CA HIS A 586 18.98 28.54 8.58
C HIS A 586 19.33 29.02 7.16
N ASP A 587 20.60 28.99 6.77
CA ASP A 587 21.02 29.36 5.41
C ASP A 587 20.39 28.48 4.32
N ILE A 588 20.03 27.24 4.66
CA ILE A 588 19.49 26.25 3.72
C ILE A 588 17.97 26.17 3.80
N VAL A 589 17.40 26.05 5.01
CA VAL A 589 15.95 25.85 5.19
C VAL A 589 15.18 27.12 5.56
N GLY A 590 15.88 28.22 5.85
CA GLY A 590 15.31 29.47 6.33
C GLY A 590 15.08 29.49 7.84
N TYR A 591 14.97 30.71 8.38
CA TYR A 591 14.52 30.92 9.76
C TYR A 591 13.02 30.56 9.86
N PRO A 592 12.54 29.99 10.99
CA PRO A 592 11.12 29.67 11.16
C PRO A 592 10.21 30.90 11.00
N VAL A 593 9.15 30.78 10.19
CA VAL A 593 8.19 31.87 9.92
C VAL A 593 6.73 31.47 10.20
N LEU A 594 6.47 30.20 10.52
CA LEU A 594 5.12 29.67 10.73
C LEU A 594 4.75 29.56 12.23
N ASP A 595 5.62 30.02 13.13
CA ASP A 595 5.46 29.95 14.59
C ASP A 595 5.14 28.53 15.11
N TRP A 596 5.66 27.50 14.44
CA TRP A 596 5.52 26.13 14.92
C TRP A 596 6.32 25.91 16.20
N PRO A 597 5.83 25.08 17.13
CA PRO A 597 6.58 24.78 18.33
C PRO A 597 7.94 24.15 17.97
N TRP A 598 8.97 24.55 18.71
CA TRP A 598 10.29 23.92 18.68
C TRP A 598 10.94 24.02 17.28
N GLU A 599 11.54 22.92 16.80
CA GLU A 599 12.24 22.88 15.52
C GLU A 599 11.41 22.17 14.43
N TRP A 600 10.09 21.99 14.65
CA TRP A 600 9.24 21.20 13.73
C TRP A 600 9.16 21.80 12.32
N GLU A 601 9.13 23.13 12.20
CA GLU A 601 9.14 23.79 10.90
C GLU A 601 10.45 23.52 10.16
N MET A 602 11.59 23.78 10.79
CA MET A 602 12.92 23.55 10.18
C MET A 602 13.11 22.08 9.82
N PHE A 603 12.68 21.16 10.68
CA PHE A 603 12.71 19.73 10.43
C PHE A 603 11.87 19.36 9.21
N GLY A 604 10.62 19.86 9.11
CA GLY A 604 9.74 19.61 7.96
C GLY A 604 10.31 20.15 6.65
N ARG A 605 10.87 21.36 6.68
CA ARG A 605 11.55 21.99 5.53
C ARG A 605 12.79 21.20 5.10
N PHE A 606 13.60 20.77 6.06
CA PHE A 606 14.75 19.91 5.79
C PHE A 606 14.34 18.58 5.18
N LEU A 607 13.32 17.91 5.72
CA LEU A 607 12.83 16.64 5.18
C LEU A 607 12.36 16.80 3.73
N ALA A 608 11.64 17.89 3.44
CA ALA A 608 11.20 18.19 2.09
C ALA A 608 12.38 18.39 1.13
N LEU A 609 13.39 19.18 1.51
CA LEU A 609 14.61 19.37 0.72
C LEU A 609 15.38 18.06 0.52
N PHE A 610 15.60 17.33 1.61
CA PHE A 610 16.39 16.10 1.62
C PHE A 610 15.71 14.93 0.89
N SER A 611 14.39 14.96 0.77
CA SER A 611 13.65 14.00 -0.04
C SER A 611 14.08 14.04 -1.52
N LEU A 612 14.48 15.20 -2.05
CA LEU A 612 14.98 15.35 -3.41
C LEU A 612 16.27 14.56 -3.63
N TRP A 613 17.22 14.61 -2.68
CA TRP A 613 18.42 13.77 -2.68
C TRP A 613 18.05 12.29 -2.63
N THR A 614 17.13 11.91 -1.75
CA THR A 614 16.72 10.50 -1.61
C THR A 614 16.12 9.95 -2.91
N VAL A 615 15.23 10.71 -3.54
CA VAL A 615 14.61 10.34 -4.81
C VAL A 615 15.67 10.24 -5.92
N GLY A 616 16.55 11.23 -6.04
CA GLY A 616 17.60 11.25 -7.07
C GLY A 616 18.64 10.15 -6.89
N ALA A 617 19.14 9.95 -5.67
CA ALA A 617 20.11 8.90 -5.37
C ALA A 617 19.55 7.49 -5.58
N THR A 618 18.26 7.29 -5.26
CA THR A 618 17.56 6.03 -5.53
C THR A 618 17.40 5.78 -7.03
N ALA A 619 17.04 6.81 -7.81
CA ALA A 619 16.95 6.72 -9.27
C ALA A 619 18.30 6.32 -9.89
N GLY A 620 19.36 7.03 -9.51
CA GLY A 620 20.73 6.75 -9.94
C GLY A 620 21.14 5.32 -9.61
N GLY A 621 20.76 4.82 -8.43
CA GLY A 621 21.09 3.47 -8.01
C GLY A 621 20.30 2.36 -8.69
N ILE A 622 19.01 2.57 -9.00
CA ILE A 622 18.21 1.64 -9.83
C ILE A 622 18.83 1.52 -11.23
N ILE A 623 19.21 2.65 -11.84
CA ILE A 623 19.86 2.66 -13.16
C ILE A 623 21.25 2.00 -13.10
N ALA A 624 22.03 2.29 -12.04
CA ALA A 624 23.35 1.72 -11.85
C ALA A 624 23.30 0.19 -11.75
N SER A 625 22.34 -0.32 -10.98
CA SER A 625 22.17 -1.75 -10.68
C SER A 625 21.19 -2.49 -11.59
N TRP A 626 20.77 -1.90 -12.72
CA TRP A 626 19.70 -2.41 -13.60
C TRP A 626 19.83 -3.90 -14.01
N HIS A 627 21.06 -4.38 -14.20
CA HIS A 627 21.34 -5.76 -14.64
C HIS A 627 21.74 -6.69 -13.49
N ILE A 628 21.76 -6.19 -12.25
CA ILE A 628 22.22 -6.92 -11.06
C ILE A 628 21.03 -7.56 -10.35
N PHE A 629 19.93 -6.81 -10.19
CA PHE A 629 18.75 -7.30 -9.47
C PHE A 629 17.63 -7.72 -10.43
N PRO A 630 17.01 -8.91 -10.23
CA PRO A 630 15.87 -9.34 -11.03
C PRO A 630 14.61 -8.48 -10.82
N GLY A 631 14.50 -7.80 -9.67
CA GLY A 631 13.35 -6.95 -9.29
C GLY A 631 13.47 -5.48 -9.67
N ASN A 632 14.32 -5.09 -10.61
CA ASN A 632 14.49 -3.66 -10.95
C ASN A 632 13.24 -3.01 -11.56
N LYS A 633 12.37 -3.79 -12.24
CA LYS A 633 11.09 -3.28 -12.73
C LYS A 633 10.15 -2.89 -11.58
N SER A 634 10.10 -3.68 -10.50
CA SER A 634 9.32 -3.32 -9.32
C SER A 634 9.95 -2.15 -8.56
N ALA A 635 11.30 -2.09 -8.52
CA ALA A 635 12.00 -0.97 -7.91
C ALA A 635 11.72 0.35 -8.64
N LEU A 636 11.75 0.32 -9.99
CA LEU A 636 11.40 1.46 -10.81
C LEU A 636 9.94 1.89 -10.59
N LEU A 637 9.00 0.94 -10.53
CA LEU A 637 7.59 1.27 -10.28
C LEU A 637 7.38 1.90 -8.89
N ALA A 638 8.01 1.34 -7.85
CA ALA A 638 7.96 1.90 -6.50
C ALA A 638 8.60 3.30 -6.44
N TRP A 639 9.69 3.49 -7.18
CA TRP A 639 10.34 4.79 -7.32
C TRP A 639 9.45 5.80 -8.04
N ILE A 640 8.77 5.43 -9.14
CA ILE A 640 7.83 6.32 -9.84
C ILE A 640 6.72 6.77 -8.89
N VAL A 641 6.09 5.83 -8.17
CA VAL A 641 5.02 6.17 -7.21
C VAL A 641 5.54 7.08 -6.10
N GLY A 642 6.70 6.77 -5.50
CA GLY A 642 7.28 7.60 -4.45
C GLY A 642 7.75 8.97 -4.95
N ALA A 643 8.29 9.07 -6.16
CA ALA A 643 8.71 10.33 -6.78
C ALA A 643 7.52 11.23 -7.10
N LEU A 644 6.41 10.66 -7.61
CA LEU A 644 5.17 11.41 -7.84
C LEU A 644 4.55 11.97 -6.55
N LEU A 645 4.85 11.37 -5.40
CA LEU A 645 4.41 11.87 -4.09
C LEU A 645 5.41 12.90 -3.51
N LEU A 646 6.71 12.59 -3.52
CA LEU A 646 7.72 13.38 -2.82
C LEU A 646 8.16 14.63 -3.60
N ILE A 647 8.28 14.57 -4.93
CA ILE A 647 8.77 15.71 -5.74
C ILE A 647 7.82 16.91 -5.63
N PRO A 648 6.48 16.77 -5.79
CA PRO A 648 5.58 17.91 -5.65
C PRO A 648 5.61 18.54 -4.26
N ILE A 649 5.69 17.73 -3.20
CA ILE A 649 5.80 18.21 -1.81
C ILE A 649 7.13 18.95 -1.62
N SER A 650 8.22 18.37 -2.10
CA SER A 650 9.55 18.98 -2.05
C SER A 650 9.57 20.32 -2.77
N TYR A 651 9.04 20.40 -3.99
CA TYR A 651 8.94 21.64 -4.75
C TYR A 651 8.10 22.70 -4.02
N TYR A 652 6.93 22.32 -3.52
CA TYR A 652 6.05 23.25 -2.80
C TYR A 652 6.76 23.83 -1.57
N VAL A 653 7.39 23.01 -0.74
CA VAL A 653 8.01 23.48 0.51
C VAL A 653 9.31 24.25 0.26
N VAL A 654 10.15 23.79 -0.68
CA VAL A 654 11.48 24.38 -0.94
C VAL A 654 11.40 25.64 -1.79
N VAL A 655 10.40 25.75 -2.67
CA VAL A 655 10.26 26.87 -3.61
C VAL A 655 9.04 27.73 -3.29
N VAL A 656 7.85 27.14 -3.33
CA VAL A 656 6.60 27.92 -3.26
C VAL A 656 6.38 28.52 -1.86
N ALA A 657 6.70 27.76 -0.82
CA ALA A 657 6.58 28.15 0.57
C ALA A 657 7.95 28.42 1.22
N ALA A 658 8.97 28.78 0.44
CA ALA A 658 10.33 28.98 0.93
C ALA A 658 10.40 30.04 2.04
N ALA A 659 11.16 29.76 3.11
CA ALA A 659 11.46 30.71 4.18
C ALA A 659 12.80 31.44 3.99
N THR A 660 13.50 31.13 2.90
CA THR A 660 14.75 31.79 2.50
C THR A 660 14.77 31.93 0.98
N ASP A 661 15.36 33.02 0.50
CA ASP A 661 15.64 33.26 -0.92
C ASP A 661 16.92 32.55 -1.38
N ASN A 662 17.80 32.10 -0.47
CA ASN A 662 19.12 31.54 -0.79
C ASN A 662 19.09 30.40 -1.83
N LEU A 663 18.13 29.48 -1.75
CA LEU A 663 18.01 28.40 -2.73
C LEU A 663 17.24 28.83 -3.98
N VAL A 664 16.20 29.64 -3.80
CA VAL A 664 15.30 30.05 -4.89
C VAL A 664 16.02 31.00 -5.87
N GLU A 665 16.85 31.91 -5.37
CA GLU A 665 17.68 32.83 -6.15
C GLU A 665 18.78 32.11 -6.94
N LEU A 666 19.31 31.00 -6.42
CA LEU A 666 20.31 30.19 -7.12
C LEU A 666 19.71 29.33 -8.24
N MET A 667 18.40 29.08 -8.23
CA MET A 667 17.71 28.28 -9.24
C MET A 667 17.22 29.16 -10.40
N ALA A 668 17.44 28.69 -11.63
CA ALA A 668 17.09 29.44 -12.82
C ALA A 668 15.58 29.79 -12.88
N GLY A 669 15.28 31.04 -13.26
CA GLY A 669 13.92 31.52 -13.34
C GLY A 669 13.24 31.63 -11.97
N ASN A 670 14.02 31.99 -10.95
CA ASN A 670 13.56 32.20 -9.57
C ASN A 670 12.85 30.96 -8.98
N GLY A 671 13.48 29.79 -9.11
CA GLY A 671 12.91 28.52 -8.65
C GLY A 671 11.87 27.90 -9.59
N SER A 672 12.00 28.08 -10.90
CA SER A 672 11.09 27.41 -11.85
C SER A 672 11.08 25.89 -11.65
N LEU A 673 9.93 25.24 -11.92
CA LEU A 673 9.82 23.77 -11.79
C LEU A 673 10.86 23.04 -12.66
N GLY A 674 11.16 23.57 -13.85
CA GLY A 674 12.20 23.03 -14.72
C GLY A 674 13.59 23.08 -14.09
N ALA A 675 13.96 24.22 -13.50
CA ALA A 675 15.23 24.38 -12.79
C ALA A 675 15.36 23.43 -11.59
N PHE A 676 14.30 23.33 -10.78
CA PHE A 676 14.25 22.41 -9.64
C PHE A 676 14.46 20.94 -10.06
N LEU A 677 13.80 20.50 -11.14
CA LEU A 677 13.96 19.15 -11.68
C LEU A 677 15.36 18.92 -12.28
N LEU A 678 15.97 19.93 -12.91
CA LEU A 678 17.34 19.85 -13.41
C LEU A 678 18.37 19.74 -12.27
N VAL A 679 18.17 20.47 -11.16
CA VAL A 679 18.97 20.29 -9.95
C VAL A 679 18.82 18.87 -9.41
N GLY A 680 17.59 18.35 -9.30
CA GLY A 680 17.35 16.95 -8.93
C GLY A 680 17.99 15.92 -9.87
N LEU A 681 18.02 16.21 -11.18
CA LEU A 681 18.68 15.38 -12.19
C LEU A 681 20.21 15.37 -11.99
N SER A 682 20.81 16.50 -11.61
CA SER A 682 22.23 16.57 -11.28
C SER A 682 22.60 15.67 -10.09
N LEU A 683 21.78 15.66 -9.03
CA LEU A 683 21.95 14.77 -7.88
C LEU A 683 21.86 13.30 -8.29
N THR A 684 20.93 12.99 -9.20
CA THR A 684 20.79 11.65 -9.80
C THR A 684 22.05 11.26 -10.58
N GLY A 685 22.63 12.18 -11.35
CA GLY A 685 23.84 11.98 -12.11
C GLY A 685 25.06 11.68 -11.24
N VAL A 686 25.26 12.44 -10.16
CA VAL A 686 26.33 12.18 -9.16
C VAL A 686 26.19 10.78 -8.55
N ALA A 687 24.99 10.43 -8.10
CA ALA A 687 24.73 9.12 -7.49
C ALA A 687 24.93 7.97 -8.49
N LEU A 688 24.48 8.14 -9.74
CA LEU A 688 24.67 7.18 -10.82
C LEU A 688 26.17 6.95 -11.11
N GLY A 689 26.94 8.02 -11.27
CA GLY A 689 28.38 7.97 -11.51
C GLY A 689 29.11 7.23 -10.38
N GLY A 690 28.88 7.66 -9.13
CA GLY A 690 29.47 7.04 -7.95
C GLY A 690 29.13 5.55 -7.83
N MET A 691 27.86 5.18 -7.96
CA MET A 691 27.44 3.79 -7.81
C MET A 691 27.92 2.89 -8.96
N LYS A 692 27.99 3.40 -10.20
CA LYS A 692 28.63 2.68 -11.32
C LYS A 692 30.12 2.43 -11.06
N ALA A 693 30.82 3.41 -10.51
CA ALA A 693 32.23 3.27 -10.16
C ALA A 693 32.43 2.19 -9.07
N VAL A 694 31.60 2.20 -8.02
CA VAL A 694 31.68 1.18 -6.95
C VAL A 694 31.44 -0.22 -7.51
N LEU A 695 30.39 -0.41 -8.31
CA LEU A 695 30.04 -1.70 -8.88
C LEU A 695 31.13 -2.27 -9.81
N ALA A 696 31.93 -1.41 -10.44
CA ALA A 696 33.06 -1.81 -11.27
C ALA A 696 34.28 -2.32 -10.47
N LEU A 697 34.38 -1.93 -9.20
CA LEU A 697 35.44 -2.38 -8.28
C LEU A 697 35.14 -3.76 -7.69
N ILE A 698 33.90 -4.26 -7.81
CA ILE A 698 33.49 -5.55 -7.26
C ILE A 698 33.92 -6.70 -8.20
N PRO A 699 34.66 -7.71 -7.71
CA PRO A 699 35.11 -8.84 -8.53
C PRO A 699 33.95 -9.60 -9.19
N GLY A 700 34.00 -9.77 -10.51
CA GLY A 700 32.98 -10.48 -11.30
C GLY A 700 32.10 -9.61 -12.20
N ALA A 701 32.22 -8.27 -12.13
CA ALA A 701 31.57 -7.34 -13.05
C ALA A 701 32.51 -7.03 -14.23
N ALA A 702 32.35 -7.73 -15.35
CA ALA A 702 33.25 -7.74 -16.52
C ALA A 702 33.33 -6.42 -17.34
N ARG A 703 33.03 -5.24 -16.76
CA ARG A 703 32.77 -4.01 -17.52
C ARG A 703 33.42 -2.74 -16.94
N ARG A 704 34.70 -2.81 -16.53
CA ARG A 704 35.43 -1.64 -16.01
C ARG A 704 35.52 -0.48 -17.00
N MET A 705 35.77 -0.75 -18.29
CA MET A 705 35.79 0.30 -19.33
C MET A 705 34.41 0.93 -19.55
N ALA A 706 33.34 0.13 -19.56
CA ALA A 706 31.99 0.68 -19.68
C ALA A 706 31.62 1.52 -18.45
N ALA A 707 32.08 1.14 -17.25
CA ALA A 707 31.86 1.92 -16.05
C ALA A 707 32.57 3.28 -16.10
N ALA A 708 33.79 3.36 -16.61
CA ALA A 708 34.48 4.64 -16.82
C ALA A 708 33.71 5.55 -17.79
N ALA A 709 33.18 5.01 -18.89
CA ALA A 709 32.32 5.77 -19.81
C ALA A 709 31.03 6.26 -19.14
N TRP A 710 30.40 5.44 -18.28
CA TRP A 710 29.23 5.85 -17.49
C TRP A 710 29.57 6.96 -16.48
N VAL A 711 30.72 6.89 -15.81
CA VAL A 711 31.16 7.91 -14.84
C VAL A 711 31.42 9.24 -15.55
N LEU A 712 32.10 9.21 -16.70
CA LEU A 712 32.36 10.42 -17.49
C LEU A 712 31.08 11.01 -18.08
N GLY A 713 30.23 10.17 -18.69
CA GLY A 713 28.95 10.60 -19.24
C GLY A 713 28.02 11.19 -18.17
N ALA A 714 27.94 10.55 -17.01
CA ALA A 714 27.18 11.08 -15.88
C ALA A 714 27.73 12.42 -15.38
N GLY A 715 29.06 12.62 -15.39
CA GLY A 715 29.69 13.89 -15.04
C GLY A 715 29.31 15.01 -16.02
N ILE A 716 29.41 14.76 -17.33
CA ILE A 716 29.02 15.75 -18.35
C ILE A 716 27.53 16.12 -18.23
N LEU A 717 26.66 15.13 -18.06
CA LEU A 717 25.23 15.35 -17.90
C LEU A 717 24.91 16.09 -16.58
N THR A 718 25.62 15.77 -15.50
CA THR A 718 25.48 16.48 -14.21
C THR A 718 25.86 17.95 -14.36
N TYR A 719 26.95 18.24 -15.06
CA TYR A 719 27.36 19.62 -15.33
C TYR A 719 26.31 20.38 -16.14
N GLY A 720 25.83 19.78 -17.24
CA GLY A 720 24.78 20.39 -18.07
C GLY A 720 23.50 20.64 -17.28
N ALA A 721 23.08 19.69 -16.44
CA ALA A 721 21.90 19.84 -15.60
C ALA A 721 22.07 20.96 -14.56
N LEU A 722 23.25 21.11 -13.92
CA LEU A 722 23.53 22.23 -13.03
C LEU A 722 23.59 23.56 -13.79
N TYR A 723 24.26 23.60 -14.94
CA TYR A 723 24.39 24.80 -15.75
C TYR A 723 23.02 25.36 -16.17
N TYR A 724 22.12 24.53 -16.68
CA TYR A 724 20.77 24.98 -17.05
C TYR A 724 19.80 25.06 -15.87
N GLY A 725 20.07 24.36 -14.76
CA GLY A 725 19.21 24.37 -13.57
C GLY A 725 19.49 25.54 -12.62
N THR A 726 20.66 26.18 -12.73
CA THR A 726 21.08 27.27 -11.85
C THR A 726 21.12 28.61 -12.57
N GLU A 727 20.88 29.70 -11.84
CA GLU A 727 20.78 31.05 -12.39
C GLU A 727 22.14 31.52 -12.93
N GLN A 728 22.14 32.08 -14.15
CA GLN A 728 23.38 32.49 -14.82
C GLN A 728 23.77 33.93 -14.50
N ILE A 729 22.80 34.75 -14.09
CA ILE A 729 23.00 36.17 -13.79
C ILE A 729 22.32 36.50 -12.47
N ILE A 730 23.13 36.61 -11.40
CA ILE A 730 22.71 37.08 -10.08
C ILE A 730 23.35 38.44 -9.84
N VAL A 731 22.55 39.42 -9.43
CA VAL A 731 22.99 40.78 -9.11
C VAL A 731 22.88 40.98 -7.60
N LYS A 732 24.01 40.80 -6.89
CA LYS A 732 24.06 40.90 -5.42
C LYS A 732 25.41 41.50 -5.00
N TYR A 733 25.43 42.25 -3.90
CA TYR A 733 26.65 42.87 -3.36
C TYR A 733 27.42 43.78 -4.36
N ASN A 734 26.72 44.53 -5.20
CA ASN A 734 27.31 45.35 -6.28
C ASN A 734 28.18 44.57 -7.28
N GLN A 735 27.93 43.26 -7.43
CA GLN A 735 28.61 42.39 -8.38
C GLN A 735 27.60 41.58 -9.20
N VAL A 736 28.02 41.14 -10.38
CA VAL A 736 27.26 40.24 -11.25
C VAL A 736 28.01 38.91 -11.35
N PHE A 737 27.36 37.82 -10.96
CA PHE A 737 27.96 36.49 -11.00
C PHE A 737 26.89 35.42 -11.27
N SER A 738 27.31 34.25 -11.74
CA SER A 738 26.42 33.08 -11.85
C SER A 738 26.32 32.33 -10.52
N ALA A 739 25.24 31.57 -10.34
CA ALA A 739 25.06 30.69 -9.20
C ALA A 739 26.22 29.69 -9.03
N LEU A 740 26.77 29.16 -10.12
CA LEU A 740 27.95 28.28 -10.05
C LEU A 740 29.21 29.03 -9.60
N GLN A 741 29.41 30.28 -10.03
CA GLN A 741 30.50 31.10 -9.51
C GLN A 741 30.31 31.39 -8.01
N PHE A 742 29.08 31.63 -7.57
CA PHE A 742 28.78 31.80 -6.15
C PHE A 742 29.13 30.55 -5.33
N LEU A 743 28.79 29.36 -5.83
CA LEU A 743 29.01 28.10 -5.12
C LEU A 743 30.46 27.59 -5.16
N LEU A 744 31.18 27.82 -6.26
CA LEU A 744 32.50 27.20 -6.51
C LEU A 744 33.68 28.17 -6.40
N SER A 745 33.47 29.49 -6.26
CA SER A 745 34.57 30.43 -6.04
C SER A 745 35.11 30.33 -4.61
N SER A 746 36.39 30.66 -4.43
CA SER A 746 37.10 30.50 -3.13
C SER A 746 36.70 31.58 -2.12
N ASN A 747 36.35 32.78 -2.60
CA ASN A 747 35.81 33.86 -1.81
C ASN A 747 34.88 34.73 -2.67
N ARG A 748 34.10 35.61 -2.04
CA ARG A 748 33.16 36.52 -2.73
C ARG A 748 33.82 37.71 -3.43
N ALA A 749 35.12 37.93 -3.23
CA ALA A 749 35.86 39.06 -3.80
C ALA A 749 36.54 38.72 -5.14
N THR A 750 36.92 37.44 -5.34
CA THR A 750 37.61 36.93 -6.53
C THR A 750 36.82 35.75 -7.10
N LEU A 751 35.98 36.03 -8.10
CA LEU A 751 35.14 35.04 -8.77
C LEU A 751 35.97 34.22 -9.78
N ALA A 752 35.72 32.91 -9.84
CA ALA A 752 36.40 32.02 -10.77
C ALA A 752 36.03 32.31 -12.24
N GLY A 753 37.03 32.26 -13.12
CA GLY A 753 36.81 32.29 -14.58
C GLY A 753 36.17 30.99 -15.09
N GLN A 754 35.67 30.96 -16.33
CA GLN A 754 34.94 29.79 -16.86
C GLN A 754 35.77 28.50 -16.89
N GLY A 755 37.04 28.56 -17.28
CA GLY A 755 37.93 27.40 -17.29
C GLY A 755 38.26 26.88 -15.89
N GLU A 756 38.43 27.80 -14.94
CA GLU A 756 38.65 27.47 -13.54
C GLU A 756 37.39 26.86 -12.90
N LEU A 757 36.21 27.39 -13.22
CA LEU A 757 34.93 26.88 -12.77
C LEU A 757 34.72 25.43 -13.19
N LEU A 758 35.02 25.11 -14.46
CA LEU A 758 34.94 23.74 -14.99
C LEU A 758 35.92 22.80 -14.28
N PHE A 759 37.15 23.26 -14.02
CA PHE A 759 38.13 22.48 -13.28
C PHE A 759 37.69 22.20 -11.83
N ARG A 760 37.21 23.23 -11.12
CA ARG A 760 36.69 23.11 -9.76
C ARG A 760 35.47 22.19 -9.69
N TYR A 761 34.57 22.28 -10.68
CA TYR A 761 33.45 21.35 -10.84
C TYR A 761 33.94 19.91 -11.03
N ALA A 762 34.89 19.67 -11.94
CA ALA A 762 35.42 18.33 -12.20
C ALA A 762 36.09 17.75 -10.94
N ALA A 763 36.84 18.55 -10.20
CA ALA A 763 37.42 18.17 -8.92
C ALA A 763 36.35 17.78 -7.89
N LEU A 764 35.29 18.59 -7.75
CA LEU A 764 34.17 18.31 -6.85
C LEU A 764 33.43 17.02 -7.25
N TYR A 765 33.13 16.83 -8.54
CA TYR A 765 32.48 15.63 -9.03
C TYR A 765 33.32 14.38 -8.74
N CYS A 766 34.63 14.42 -9.03
CA CYS A 766 35.55 13.32 -8.72
C CYS A 766 35.61 13.03 -7.21
N PHE A 767 35.61 14.07 -6.37
CA PHE A 767 35.57 13.93 -4.92
C PHE A 767 34.28 13.25 -4.44
N LEU A 768 33.12 13.68 -4.95
CA LEU A 768 31.83 13.06 -4.61
C LEU A 768 31.74 11.60 -5.06
N VAL A 769 32.24 11.29 -6.27
CA VAL A 769 32.35 9.91 -6.76
C VAL A 769 33.25 9.08 -5.85
N ALA A 770 34.41 9.60 -5.43
CA ALA A 770 35.32 8.92 -4.52
C ALA A 770 34.69 8.69 -3.13
N ALA A 771 33.95 9.67 -2.60
CA ALA A 771 33.22 9.54 -1.34
C ALA A 771 32.14 8.45 -1.44
N ILE A 772 31.36 8.42 -2.53
CA ILE A 772 30.37 7.36 -2.79
C ILE A 772 31.06 5.99 -2.87
N ILE A 773 32.21 5.89 -3.53
CA ILE A 773 33.02 4.66 -3.57
C ILE A 773 33.37 4.19 -2.16
N MET A 774 33.97 5.08 -1.37
CA MET A 774 34.40 4.78 -0.01
C MET A 774 33.25 4.30 0.87
N VAL A 775 32.10 4.99 0.82
CA VAL A 775 30.92 4.70 1.65
C VAL A 775 30.20 3.42 1.18
N GLN A 776 29.96 3.28 -0.12
CA GLN A 776 29.10 2.22 -0.62
C GLN A 776 29.83 0.90 -0.87
N TYR A 777 31.16 0.91 -1.09
CA TYR A 777 31.94 -0.31 -1.32
C TYR A 777 31.71 -1.43 -0.28
N PRO A 778 31.82 -1.18 1.04
CA PRO A 778 31.56 -2.22 2.04
C PRO A 778 30.11 -2.71 2.00
N LEU A 779 29.15 -1.82 1.73
CA LEU A 779 27.73 -2.19 1.62
C LEU A 779 27.53 -3.16 0.45
N TRP A 780 27.99 -2.81 -0.75
CA TRP A 780 27.85 -3.68 -1.92
C TRP A 780 28.57 -5.03 -1.77
N ARG A 781 29.70 -5.08 -1.03
CA ARG A 781 30.44 -6.32 -0.77
C ARG A 781 29.72 -7.29 0.18
N LEU A 782 28.85 -6.78 1.06
CA LEU A 782 28.02 -7.62 1.92
C LEU A 782 27.00 -8.45 1.13
N MET A 783 26.78 -8.13 -0.16
CA MET A 783 25.68 -8.67 -0.93
C MET A 783 26.12 -9.85 -1.82
N PRO A 784 25.27 -10.89 -1.95
CA PRO A 784 25.45 -11.92 -2.95
C PRO A 784 25.08 -11.36 -4.33
N ILE A 785 26.04 -10.77 -5.03
CA ILE A 785 25.86 -10.42 -6.45
C ILE A 785 25.86 -11.73 -7.25
N PRO A 786 24.81 -12.03 -8.04
CA PRO A 786 24.80 -13.21 -8.88
C PRO A 786 26.00 -13.14 -9.84
N ARG A 787 26.92 -14.10 -9.77
CA ARG A 787 27.97 -14.22 -10.78
C ARG A 787 27.28 -14.43 -12.12
N GLN A 788 27.49 -13.52 -13.08
CA GLN A 788 27.13 -13.79 -14.47
C GLN A 788 27.87 -15.07 -14.86
N ARG A 789 27.13 -16.09 -15.32
CA ARG A 789 27.72 -17.24 -16.00
C ARG A 789 28.45 -16.70 -17.22
N GLY A 790 29.75 -16.47 -17.08
CA GLY A 790 30.63 -16.30 -18.22
C GLY A 790 30.47 -17.54 -19.08
N THR A 791 30.31 -17.33 -20.37
CA THR A 791 30.47 -18.34 -21.42
C THR A 791 31.86 -18.96 -21.28
N GLN A 792 32.01 -19.95 -20.40
CA GLN A 792 33.12 -20.88 -20.47
C GLN A 792 32.81 -21.81 -21.63
N GLY A 793 33.66 -21.75 -22.65
CA GLY A 793 33.60 -22.65 -23.80
C GLY A 793 33.56 -24.10 -23.34
N HIS A 794 32.75 -24.89 -24.04
CA HIS A 794 32.96 -26.32 -24.13
C HIS A 794 34.34 -26.58 -24.75
N SER A 795 35.37 -26.67 -23.93
CA SER A 795 36.56 -27.46 -24.24
C SER A 795 36.42 -28.76 -23.48
N GLY A 796 36.15 -29.83 -24.23
CA GLY A 796 35.93 -31.16 -23.70
C GLY A 796 37.17 -31.73 -23.04
N GLU A 797 37.06 -31.99 -21.74
CA GLU A 797 37.82 -33.02 -21.06
C GLU A 797 36.81 -33.85 -20.29
N HIS A 798 36.46 -35.02 -20.84
CA HIS A 798 36.04 -36.23 -20.13
C HIS A 798 35.59 -37.28 -21.15
N MET A 799 36.56 -37.92 -21.80
CA MET A 799 36.34 -39.24 -22.39
C MET A 799 37.56 -40.11 -22.14
N HIS A 800 37.70 -40.58 -20.89
CA HIS A 800 38.48 -41.77 -20.55
C HIS A 800 38.02 -42.28 -19.18
N SER A 801 37.00 -43.14 -19.19
CA SER A 801 36.88 -44.32 -18.32
C SER A 801 35.47 -44.91 -18.45
N SER A 802 35.41 -46.24 -18.46
CA SER A 802 34.20 -47.08 -18.48
C SER A 802 33.64 -47.43 -19.85
N ILE A 803 34.36 -48.28 -20.61
CA ILE A 803 33.75 -49.49 -21.21
C ILE A 803 34.78 -50.62 -21.11
N ALA A 804 34.64 -51.42 -20.05
CA ALA A 804 35.14 -52.79 -19.97
C ALA A 804 34.07 -53.59 -19.23
N ARG A 805 33.12 -54.14 -20.00
CA ARG A 805 32.28 -55.31 -19.71
C ARG A 805 31.28 -55.51 -20.85
N PHE A 806 31.52 -56.59 -21.58
CA PHE A 806 30.68 -57.26 -22.59
C PHE A 806 30.38 -56.53 -23.89
#